data_AF-A0A1F7IVL1-F1
#
_entry.id   AF-A0A1F7IVL1-F1
#
_cell.length_a   1.000
_cell.length_b   1.000
_cell.length_c   1.000
_cell.angle_alpha   90.00
_cell.angle_beta   90.00
_cell.angle_gamma   90.00
#
_symmetry.space_group_name_H-M   'P 1'
#
loop_
_entity.id
_entity.type
_entity.pdbx_description
1 polymer ?
#
loop_
_entity_poly.entity_id
_entity_poly.type
_entity_poly.pdbx_seq_one_letter_code
_entity_poly.pdbx_strand_id
1 'polypeptide(L)'
;MRFTFPFLKTKKEKPYYFCLYINDHSIDGFVLETIQGSYKIRAEKKRRQSSGFDKILEDTDNLISDLEMKVSGDLSKTIFFLPTQMIDAVTHEIKDPHKTTIKKISSELELEPLGYIDIQEAIQGYINQKSFVNCMVVQLSESEIEVTIYKGGVVAHTQYCPRTDDVASDLEEVLKSVPDKRILPTKIIIYGATDNEKVSSTITSHDWDEKIFAEHPTITALSDGDLYKIFADTFVKELIASSSEEDIGDTLTDDISSAGSAFGFVFGGDIRDTDAQEPQLTHTSHRPTKKKTLVQFINKINDKVKSLFSKKNMSAKNAKGRKNIIIVLIILIGAGLLFIGYEYFFHKATITVYLQSKSASDSIDLTLPVTETPSGKKLTVVTHTKVVEFNDKKVSTGTRDVGEKAKGDVSIHNFDNSERNIERGTKIIKGELEFVLDNDVKIASSSGITSDGTKQSGKAKVSVTADAIGSAHNISKDTQLTIASLPESLYIAIADADFTGGTQKKIKTVSRDDLDALEANAKKEAKNNAAKEQNIKVSNDELLITDLNETEIASTVFSKEVGEEADTVSIKANTEINYFTVSKKLLHEKIKEELLKDNKEYTLSDDSLVISFENAANNVDEVELAIGAKADIYKDIDTKKLLDELPMSSVRTITGKLQEKYNVEDVKLTEVSPSFGGFVPWIPIFRKNIKVVTSSK
;
A
#
# COMPACT_ATOMS: atom_id res chain seq x y z
N MET A 1 53.90 -5.63 13.01
CA MET A 1 53.30 -5.88 11.68
C MET A 1 52.21 -6.93 11.83
N ARG A 2 50.95 -6.50 11.85
CA ARG A 2 49.78 -7.36 11.63
C ARG A 2 48.89 -6.59 10.66
N PHE A 3 48.74 -7.16 9.47
CA PHE A 3 47.97 -6.57 8.37
C PHE A 3 46.48 -6.66 8.69
N THR A 4 45.78 -5.53 8.64
CA THR A 4 44.31 -5.46 8.62
C THR A 4 43.85 -5.43 7.17
N PHE A 5 43.03 -6.41 6.78
CA PHE A 5 42.35 -6.44 5.49
C PHE A 5 41.13 -5.50 5.52
N PRO A 6 40.99 -4.56 4.56
CA PRO A 6 39.83 -3.68 4.49
C PRO A 6 38.86 -4.21 3.42
N PHE A 7 38.19 -5.34 3.62
CA PHE A 7 37.12 -5.78 2.70
C PHE A 7 36.18 -6.79 3.37
N LEU A 8 35.25 -6.28 4.16
CA LEU A 8 33.95 -6.90 4.42
C LEU A 8 32.97 -5.73 4.53
N LYS A 9 32.26 -5.43 3.42
CA LYS A 9 30.99 -4.73 3.55
C LYS A 9 30.10 -5.66 4.36
N THR A 10 29.85 -5.33 5.62
CA THR A 10 28.76 -5.92 6.39
C THR A 10 27.51 -5.80 5.52
N LYS A 11 26.97 -6.97 5.17
CA LYS A 11 25.69 -7.09 4.46
C LYS A 11 24.70 -6.34 5.35
N LYS A 12 24.06 -5.27 4.86
CA LYS A 12 22.97 -4.62 5.60
C LYS A 12 21.93 -5.72 5.87
N GLU A 13 21.78 -6.10 7.14
CA GLU A 13 20.76 -7.06 7.54
C GLU A 13 19.40 -6.45 7.22
N LYS A 14 18.54 -7.27 6.63
CA LYS A 14 17.16 -6.90 6.35
C LYS A 14 16.42 -6.92 7.69
N PRO A 15 15.62 -5.89 8.03
CA PRO A 15 14.87 -5.90 9.27
C PRO A 15 13.73 -6.92 9.18
N TYR A 16 13.98 -8.14 9.65
CA TYR A 16 12.92 -9.11 9.86
C TYR A 16 12.29 -8.86 11.25
N TYR A 17 10.97 -8.98 11.31
CA TYR A 17 10.21 -8.98 12.54
C TYR A 17 9.56 -10.35 12.69
N PHE A 18 9.87 -11.01 13.80
CA PHE A 18 9.18 -12.21 14.22
C PHE A 18 7.84 -11.83 14.84
N CYS A 19 6.76 -12.34 14.26
CA CYS A 19 5.41 -12.12 14.72
C CYS A 19 4.92 -13.40 15.39
N LEU A 20 4.65 -13.33 16.69
CA LEU A 20 4.18 -14.46 17.46
C LEU A 20 2.72 -14.24 17.88
N TYR A 21 1.81 -14.96 17.23
CA TYR A 21 0.42 -15.04 17.62
C TYR A 21 0.23 -16.21 18.59
N ILE A 22 -0.22 -15.89 19.81
CA ILE A 22 -0.49 -16.87 20.86
C ILE A 22 -2.00 -17.03 20.99
N ASN A 23 -2.49 -18.26 20.89
CA ASN A 23 -3.88 -18.62 21.17
C ASN A 23 -3.92 -19.65 22.32
N ASP A 24 -5.08 -20.15 22.71
CA ASP A 24 -5.21 -21.10 23.82
C ASP A 24 -4.68 -22.52 23.47
N HIS A 25 -4.67 -22.86 22.17
CA HIS A 25 -4.32 -24.21 21.70
C HIS A 25 -3.23 -24.24 20.63
N SER A 26 -2.90 -23.10 20.04
CA SER A 26 -1.84 -22.99 19.04
C SER A 26 -0.93 -21.81 19.31
N ILE A 27 0.27 -21.89 18.72
CA ILE A 27 1.14 -20.76 18.51
C ILE A 27 1.45 -20.68 17.02
N ASP A 28 1.41 -19.46 16.52
CA ASP A 28 1.46 -19.15 15.11
C ASP A 28 2.60 -18.14 14.94
N GLY A 29 3.59 -18.50 14.13
CA GLY A 29 4.76 -17.67 13.88
C GLY A 29 4.82 -17.26 12.42
N PHE A 30 5.01 -15.97 12.16
CA PHE A 30 5.27 -15.47 10.81
C PHE A 30 6.36 -14.40 10.80
N VAL A 31 7.08 -14.31 9.69
CA VAL A 31 8.24 -13.41 9.54
C VAL A 31 7.89 -12.30 8.58
N LEU A 32 7.93 -11.06 9.06
CA LEU A 32 7.71 -9.86 8.25
C LEU A 32 9.03 -9.23 7.82
N GLU A 33 9.15 -8.94 6.53
CA GLU A 33 10.17 -8.02 6.02
C GLU A 33 9.52 -6.68 5.69
N THR A 34 9.97 -5.59 6.31
CA THR A 34 9.49 -4.25 5.96
C THR A 34 10.32 -3.67 4.81
N ILE A 35 9.64 -3.11 3.81
CA ILE A 35 10.24 -2.52 2.62
C ILE A 35 9.56 -1.17 2.38
N GLN A 36 10.24 -0.07 2.77
CA GLN A 36 9.80 1.32 2.50
C GLN A 36 8.33 1.62 2.85
N GLY A 37 7.87 1.20 4.03
CA GLY A 37 6.50 1.44 4.50
C GLY A 37 5.45 0.41 4.04
N SER A 38 5.87 -0.62 3.31
CA SER A 38 5.08 -1.83 3.02
C SER A 38 5.74 -3.07 3.66
N TYR A 39 5.10 -4.23 3.63
CA TYR A 39 5.66 -5.48 4.17
C TYR A 39 5.47 -6.66 3.23
N LYS A 40 6.27 -7.69 3.47
CA LYS A 40 6.06 -9.03 2.92
C LYS A 40 6.21 -10.09 4.01
N ILE A 41 5.24 -11.00 4.09
CA ILE A 41 5.35 -12.22 4.89
C ILE A 41 6.28 -13.18 4.14
N ARG A 42 7.44 -13.50 4.71
CA ARG A 42 8.48 -14.35 4.09
C ARG A 42 8.37 -15.81 4.49
N ALA A 43 7.85 -16.06 5.68
CA ALA A 43 7.62 -17.40 6.19
C ALA A 43 6.48 -17.35 7.21
N GLU A 44 5.73 -18.44 7.28
CA GLU A 44 4.72 -18.66 8.32
C GLU A 44 4.73 -20.14 8.73
N LYS A 45 4.31 -20.38 9.96
CA LYS A 45 4.18 -21.70 10.55
C LYS A 45 3.19 -21.66 11.72
N LYS A 46 2.20 -22.54 11.69
CA LYS A 46 1.30 -22.82 12.80
C LYS A 46 1.73 -24.09 13.52
N ARG A 47 1.70 -24.09 14.85
CA ARG A 47 1.92 -25.27 15.69
C ARG A 47 0.84 -25.39 16.75
N ARG A 48 0.33 -26.60 16.95
CA ARG A 48 -0.48 -26.90 18.12
C ARG A 48 0.42 -26.95 19.36
N GLN A 49 -0.03 -26.37 20.47
CA GLN A 49 0.70 -26.42 21.73
C GLN A 49 0.75 -27.84 22.27
N SER A 50 1.91 -28.26 22.75
CA SER A 50 2.14 -29.64 23.20
C SER A 50 1.58 -29.91 24.60
N SER A 51 1.57 -28.90 25.47
CA SER A 51 1.00 -28.99 26.83
C SER A 51 0.50 -27.62 27.31
N GLY A 52 -0.19 -26.89 26.42
CA GLY A 52 -0.65 -25.53 26.70
C GLY A 52 0.51 -24.59 27.07
N PHE A 53 0.22 -23.63 27.95
CA PHE A 53 1.18 -22.62 28.40
C PHE A 53 2.38 -23.18 29.19
N ASP A 54 2.34 -24.42 29.69
CA ASP A 54 3.45 -25.00 30.45
C ASP A 54 4.69 -25.27 29.56
N LYS A 55 4.45 -25.62 28.29
CA LYS A 55 5.49 -25.94 27.30
C LYS A 55 5.63 -24.93 26.18
N ILE A 56 4.94 -23.79 26.27
CA ILE A 56 4.92 -22.76 25.24
C ILE A 56 6.32 -22.25 24.87
N LEU A 57 7.28 -22.24 25.81
CA LEU A 57 8.67 -21.90 25.53
C LEU A 57 9.33 -22.88 24.55
N GLU A 58 9.21 -24.19 24.81
CA GLU A 58 9.73 -25.26 23.95
C GLU A 58 9.03 -25.24 22.59
N ASP A 59 7.71 -25.02 22.58
CA ASP A 59 6.94 -24.95 21.35
C ASP A 59 7.37 -23.71 20.51
N THR A 60 7.64 -22.57 21.15
CA THR A 60 8.08 -21.33 20.50
C THR A 60 9.50 -21.45 19.95
N ASP A 61 10.43 -22.07 20.67
CA ASP A 61 11.79 -22.34 20.19
C ASP A 61 11.79 -23.21 18.92
N ASN A 62 10.99 -24.27 18.92
CA ASN A 62 10.79 -25.13 17.75
C ASN A 62 10.12 -24.38 16.58
N LEU A 63 9.21 -23.45 16.89
CA LEU A 63 8.55 -22.61 15.89
C LEU A 63 9.55 -21.65 15.23
N ILE A 64 10.41 -20.98 16.00
CA ILE A 64 11.47 -20.10 15.50
C ILE A 64 12.43 -20.90 14.62
N SER A 65 12.90 -22.06 15.10
CA SER A 65 13.78 -22.95 14.33
C SER A 65 13.21 -23.32 12.95
N ASP A 66 11.92 -23.66 12.88
CA ASP A 66 11.23 -23.97 11.63
C ASP A 66 11.16 -22.76 10.67
N LEU A 67 11.05 -21.55 11.20
CA LEU A 67 11.01 -20.31 10.42
C LEU A 67 12.39 -19.91 9.93
N GLU A 68 13.43 -20.02 10.76
CA GLU A 68 14.83 -19.75 10.39
C GLU A 68 15.33 -20.66 9.25
N MET A 69 14.81 -21.88 9.14
CA MET A 69 15.09 -22.74 7.98
C MET A 69 14.59 -22.15 6.65
N LYS A 70 13.58 -21.28 6.69
CA LYS A 70 12.94 -20.68 5.50
C LYS A 70 13.49 -19.29 5.17
N VAL A 71 14.07 -18.56 6.14
CA VAL A 71 14.57 -17.19 5.95
C VAL A 71 16.02 -17.06 6.40
N SER A 72 16.83 -16.33 5.63
CA SER A 72 18.21 -16.03 6.01
C SER A 72 18.30 -14.67 6.69
N GLY A 73 18.11 -14.63 8.01
CA GLY A 73 18.28 -13.45 8.86
C GLY A 73 17.91 -13.71 10.32
N ASP A 74 18.25 -12.76 11.19
CA ASP A 74 17.96 -12.81 12.62
C ASP A 74 16.46 -12.56 12.90
N LEU A 75 15.88 -13.32 13.83
CA LEU A 75 14.47 -13.29 14.25
C LEU A 75 14.28 -12.78 15.69
N SER A 76 15.26 -12.05 16.23
CA SER A 76 15.22 -11.48 17.58
C SER A 76 14.08 -10.47 17.78
N LYS A 77 13.89 -9.50 16.86
CA LYS A 77 12.86 -8.46 16.98
C LYS A 77 11.46 -9.04 16.90
N THR A 78 10.70 -8.94 17.98
CA THR A 78 9.44 -9.67 18.15
C THR A 78 8.25 -8.78 18.46
N ILE A 79 7.12 -9.04 17.81
CA ILE A 79 5.80 -8.47 18.17
C ILE A 79 4.85 -9.61 18.57
N PHE A 80 4.13 -9.43 19.67
CA PHE A 80 3.17 -10.41 20.18
C PHE A 80 1.75 -10.05 19.75
N PHE A 81 1.03 -10.98 19.13
CA PHE A 81 -0.40 -10.83 18.88
C PHE A 81 -1.17 -11.62 19.93
N LEU A 82 -1.95 -10.91 20.75
CA LEU A 82 -2.56 -11.48 21.95
C LEU A 82 -4.10 -11.35 21.91
N PRO A 83 -4.83 -12.39 22.35
CA PRO A 83 -6.27 -12.30 22.55
C PRO A 83 -6.60 -11.27 23.64
N THR A 84 -7.69 -10.51 23.47
CA THR A 84 -8.14 -9.47 24.40
C THR A 84 -8.30 -9.99 25.83
N GLN A 85 -8.62 -11.28 26.02
CA GLN A 85 -8.75 -11.89 27.34
C GLN A 85 -7.44 -11.82 28.13
N MET A 86 -6.28 -11.81 27.46
CA MET A 86 -4.96 -11.69 28.08
C MET A 86 -4.60 -10.24 28.45
N ILE A 87 -5.40 -9.26 28.05
CA ILE A 87 -5.12 -7.83 28.23
C ILE A 87 -6.13 -7.22 29.22
N ASP A 88 -5.65 -6.40 30.15
CA ASP A 88 -6.50 -5.64 31.07
C ASP A 88 -7.15 -4.47 30.35
N ALA A 89 -8.48 -4.43 30.34
CA ALA A 89 -9.26 -3.43 29.60
C ALA A 89 -9.13 -2.00 30.15
N VAL A 90 -8.58 -1.82 31.36
CA VAL A 90 -8.39 -0.50 31.98
C VAL A 90 -6.95 -0.05 31.86
N THR A 91 -6.00 -0.93 32.20
CA THR A 91 -4.59 -0.56 32.23
C THR A 91 -3.89 -0.77 30.89
N HIS A 92 -4.50 -1.51 29.96
CA HIS A 92 -3.87 -1.99 28.73
C HIS A 92 -2.55 -2.73 29.01
N GLU A 93 -2.45 -3.38 30.18
CA GLU A 93 -1.35 -4.27 30.49
C GLU A 93 -1.74 -5.73 30.24
N ILE A 94 -0.76 -6.53 29.84
CA ILE A 94 -0.91 -7.99 29.78
C ILE A 94 -1.17 -8.50 31.21
N LYS A 95 -2.22 -9.29 31.41
CA LYS A 95 -2.59 -9.89 32.69
C LYS A 95 -1.59 -10.97 33.10
N ASP A 96 -1.36 -11.12 34.40
CA ASP A 96 -0.72 -12.33 34.93
C ASP A 96 -1.72 -13.50 34.89
N PRO A 97 -1.27 -14.74 34.57
CA PRO A 97 0.13 -15.16 34.44
C PRO A 97 0.76 -14.95 33.05
N HIS A 98 0.00 -14.51 32.03
CA HIS A 98 0.49 -14.40 30.65
C HIS A 98 1.70 -13.46 30.51
N LYS A 99 1.70 -12.34 31.26
CA LYS A 99 2.85 -11.40 31.32
C LYS A 99 4.14 -12.09 31.77
N THR A 100 4.05 -12.96 32.77
CA THR A 100 5.19 -13.75 33.26
C THR A 100 5.69 -14.71 32.19
N THR A 101 4.78 -15.39 31.48
CA THR A 101 5.14 -16.30 30.39
C THR A 101 5.81 -15.58 29.22
N ILE A 102 5.27 -14.46 28.76
CA ILE A 102 5.84 -13.68 27.65
C ILE A 102 7.23 -13.14 28.01
N LYS A 103 7.44 -12.70 29.26
CA LYS A 103 8.77 -12.33 29.76
C LYS A 103 9.75 -13.50 29.71
N LYS A 104 9.32 -14.69 30.12
CA LYS A 104 10.13 -15.91 30.09
C LYS A 104 10.51 -16.29 28.65
N ILE A 105 9.55 -16.30 27.73
CA ILE A 105 9.79 -16.54 26.29
C ILE A 105 10.81 -15.53 25.77
N SER A 106 10.59 -14.25 26.05
CA SER A 106 11.46 -13.17 25.54
C SER A 106 12.89 -13.31 26.08
N SER A 107 13.07 -13.58 27.38
CA SER A 107 14.42 -13.67 27.93
C SER A 107 15.15 -14.96 27.59
N GLU A 108 14.47 -16.11 27.60
CA GLU A 108 15.11 -17.41 27.38
C GLU A 108 15.38 -17.69 25.90
N LEU A 109 14.61 -17.09 24.99
CA LEU A 109 14.82 -17.20 23.53
C LEU A 109 15.53 -15.96 22.94
N GLU A 110 16.08 -15.09 23.79
CA GLU A 110 16.82 -13.88 23.39
C GLU A 110 16.04 -12.97 22.40
N LEU A 111 14.72 -12.89 22.57
CA LEU A 111 13.86 -12.03 21.77
C LEU A 111 13.87 -10.59 22.28
N GLU A 112 13.80 -9.65 21.35
CA GLU A 112 13.63 -8.22 21.59
C GLU A 112 12.14 -7.84 21.39
N PRO A 113 11.30 -7.89 22.44
CA PRO A 113 9.89 -7.52 22.34
C PRO A 113 9.74 -6.04 22.02
N LEU A 114 9.10 -5.72 20.90
CA LEU A 114 8.70 -4.37 20.52
C LEU A 114 7.38 -3.96 21.18
N GLY A 115 6.57 -4.95 21.58
CA GLY A 115 5.34 -4.78 22.34
C GLY A 115 4.31 -5.85 21.97
N TYR A 116 3.02 -5.51 22.04
CA TYR A 116 1.94 -6.40 21.65
C TYR A 116 0.84 -5.67 20.86
N ILE A 117 0.05 -6.43 20.10
CA ILE A 117 -1.16 -5.98 19.42
C ILE A 117 -2.34 -6.81 19.92
N ASP A 118 -3.42 -6.14 20.31
CA ASP A 118 -4.69 -6.79 20.63
C ASP A 118 -5.37 -7.28 19.35
N ILE A 119 -5.68 -8.57 19.30
CA ILE A 119 -6.32 -9.20 18.15
C ILE A 119 -7.71 -8.61 17.89
N GLN A 120 -8.49 -8.29 18.93
CA GLN A 120 -9.81 -7.70 18.73
C GLN A 120 -9.70 -6.32 18.09
N GLU A 121 -8.68 -5.54 18.46
CA GLU A 121 -8.41 -4.24 17.85
C GLU A 121 -7.95 -4.39 16.38
N ALA A 122 -7.08 -5.37 16.09
CA ALA A 122 -6.66 -5.66 14.72
C ALA A 122 -7.85 -6.07 13.82
N ILE A 123 -8.72 -6.95 14.33
CA ILE A 123 -9.94 -7.39 13.64
C ILE A 123 -10.93 -6.22 13.47
N GLN A 124 -11.10 -5.37 14.49
CA GLN A 124 -11.92 -4.16 14.38
C GLN A 124 -11.38 -3.21 13.31
N GLY A 125 -10.05 -3.05 13.23
CA GLY A 125 -9.36 -2.31 12.17
C GLY A 125 -9.69 -2.84 10.78
N TYR A 126 -9.62 -4.16 10.59
CA TYR A 126 -10.00 -4.83 9.34
C TYR A 126 -11.48 -4.61 8.97
N ILE A 127 -12.40 -4.75 9.93
CA ILE A 127 -13.84 -4.52 9.76
C ILE A 127 -14.10 -3.09 9.28
N ASN A 128 -13.46 -2.12 9.92
CA ASN A 128 -13.59 -0.71 9.59
C ASN A 128 -13.03 -0.41 8.19
N GLN A 129 -11.86 -0.96 7.84
CA GLN A 129 -11.28 -0.82 6.50
C GLN A 129 -12.17 -1.41 5.41
N LYS A 130 -12.80 -2.57 5.67
CA LYS A 130 -13.76 -3.20 4.76
C LYS A 130 -15.16 -2.58 4.80
N SER A 131 -15.36 -1.52 5.59
CA SER A 131 -16.65 -0.82 5.75
C SER A 131 -17.80 -1.72 6.19
N PHE A 132 -17.52 -2.74 7.01
CA PHE A 132 -18.53 -3.62 7.58
C PHE A 132 -19.16 -2.95 8.80
N VAL A 133 -20.11 -2.04 8.56
CA VAL A 133 -20.71 -1.18 9.60
C VAL A 133 -21.44 -1.99 10.67
N ASN A 134 -22.13 -3.06 10.30
CA ASN A 134 -22.80 -3.98 11.22
C ASN A 134 -22.44 -5.41 10.80
N CYS A 135 -21.72 -6.13 11.64
CA CYS A 135 -21.36 -7.53 11.42
C CYS A 135 -21.21 -8.26 12.74
N MET A 136 -21.22 -9.59 12.67
CA MET A 136 -20.88 -10.48 13.75
C MET A 136 -19.53 -11.11 13.44
N VAL A 137 -18.68 -11.20 14.43
CA VAL A 137 -17.39 -11.90 14.36
C VAL A 137 -17.48 -13.10 15.27
N VAL A 138 -17.15 -14.26 14.73
CA VAL A 138 -17.15 -15.54 15.42
C VAL A 138 -15.73 -16.06 15.43
N GLN A 139 -15.08 -15.98 16.58
CA GLN A 139 -13.78 -16.60 16.81
C GLN A 139 -14.01 -18.04 17.30
N LEU A 140 -13.43 -18.99 16.59
CA LEU A 140 -13.49 -20.41 16.91
C LEU A 140 -12.17 -20.85 17.54
N SER A 141 -12.22 -21.36 18.76
CA SER A 141 -11.13 -22.12 19.38
C SER A 141 -11.43 -23.62 19.31
N GLU A 142 -10.58 -24.48 19.90
CA GLU A 142 -10.86 -25.92 19.91
C GLU A 142 -12.06 -26.29 20.79
N SER A 143 -12.34 -25.50 21.85
CA SER A 143 -13.36 -25.82 22.85
C SER A 143 -14.37 -24.71 23.12
N GLU A 144 -14.18 -23.52 22.54
CA GLU A 144 -15.04 -22.35 22.78
C GLU A 144 -15.30 -21.59 21.47
N ILE A 145 -16.43 -20.91 21.44
CA ILE A 145 -16.84 -19.97 20.41
C ILE A 145 -17.03 -18.62 21.10
N GLU A 146 -16.32 -17.61 20.61
CA GLU A 146 -16.54 -16.22 21.00
C GLU A 146 -17.31 -15.52 19.89
N VAL A 147 -18.42 -14.88 20.26
CA VAL A 147 -19.28 -14.11 19.37
C VAL A 147 -19.22 -12.64 19.76
N THR A 148 -18.64 -11.82 18.89
CA THR A 148 -18.57 -10.37 19.04
C THR A 148 -19.46 -9.68 18.00
N ILE A 149 -20.43 -8.90 18.46
CA ILE A 149 -21.38 -8.16 17.63
C ILE A 149 -20.88 -6.73 17.47
N TYR A 150 -20.64 -6.31 16.23
CA TYR A 150 -20.28 -4.95 15.87
C TYR A 150 -21.50 -4.19 15.35
N LYS A 151 -21.69 -2.97 15.85
CA LYS A 151 -22.68 -2.01 15.33
C LYS A 151 -22.04 -0.65 15.16
N GLY A 152 -22.21 -0.05 13.98
CA GLY A 152 -21.53 1.21 13.66
C GLY A 152 -19.99 1.11 13.70
N GLY A 153 -19.40 -0.07 13.44
CA GLY A 153 -17.95 -0.29 13.50
C GLY A 153 -17.35 -0.40 14.92
N VAL A 154 -18.18 -0.40 15.97
CA VAL A 154 -17.75 -0.60 17.36
C VAL A 154 -18.37 -1.82 17.99
N VAL A 155 -17.71 -2.37 19.01
CA VAL A 155 -18.15 -3.55 19.76
C VAL A 155 -19.42 -3.21 20.55
N ALA A 156 -20.52 -3.90 20.26
CA ALA A 156 -21.81 -3.72 20.91
C ALA A 156 -22.15 -4.83 21.92
N HIS A 157 -21.59 -6.02 21.73
CA HIS A 157 -21.74 -7.16 22.64
C HIS A 157 -20.65 -8.20 22.37
N THR A 158 -20.21 -8.89 23.41
CA THR A 158 -19.39 -10.10 23.28
C THR A 158 -20.00 -11.19 24.17
N GLN A 159 -20.09 -12.41 23.65
CA GLN A 159 -20.65 -13.58 24.32
C GLN A 159 -19.82 -14.82 23.99
N TYR A 160 -19.77 -15.78 24.92
CA TYR A 160 -19.01 -17.02 24.76
C TYR A 160 -19.94 -18.23 24.90
N CYS A 161 -19.69 -19.29 24.13
CA CYS A 161 -20.25 -20.63 24.36
C CYS A 161 -19.21 -21.74 24.18
N PRO A 162 -19.39 -22.89 24.82
CA PRO A 162 -18.65 -24.10 24.49
C PRO A 162 -18.83 -24.48 23.01
N ARG A 163 -17.78 -25.01 22.40
CA ARG A 163 -17.79 -25.54 21.03
C ARG A 163 -18.01 -27.06 21.06
N THR A 164 -19.01 -27.51 20.30
CA THR A 164 -19.29 -28.93 20.03
C THR A 164 -19.04 -29.25 18.55
N ASP A 165 -19.38 -30.48 18.13
CA ASP A 165 -19.32 -30.88 16.72
C ASP A 165 -20.36 -30.15 15.85
N ASP A 166 -21.40 -29.57 16.46
CA ASP A 166 -22.47 -28.83 15.78
C ASP A 166 -22.42 -27.33 16.13
N VAL A 167 -21.45 -26.66 15.51
CA VAL A 167 -21.17 -25.23 15.72
C VAL A 167 -22.38 -24.34 15.40
N ALA A 168 -23.25 -24.74 14.46
CA ALA A 168 -24.41 -23.93 14.11
C ALA A 168 -25.45 -23.92 15.25
N SER A 169 -25.71 -25.09 15.85
CA SER A 169 -26.55 -25.20 17.05
C SER A 169 -25.97 -24.44 18.25
N ASP A 170 -24.66 -24.54 18.48
CA ASP A 170 -23.98 -23.81 19.57
C ASP A 170 -24.13 -22.28 19.41
N LEU A 171 -23.95 -21.79 18.18
CA LEU A 171 -24.14 -20.38 17.84
C LEU A 171 -25.60 -19.96 18.05
N GLU A 172 -26.56 -20.77 17.60
CA GLU A 172 -27.99 -20.45 17.76
C GLU A 172 -28.37 -20.31 19.24
N GLU A 173 -27.88 -21.20 20.11
CA GLU A 173 -28.10 -21.13 21.55
C GLU A 173 -27.51 -19.85 22.16
N VAL A 174 -26.28 -19.49 21.79
CA VAL A 174 -25.66 -18.25 22.29
C VAL A 174 -26.38 -17.01 21.77
N LEU A 175 -26.84 -17.01 20.52
CA LEU A 175 -27.55 -15.87 19.95
C LEU A 175 -28.92 -15.64 20.60
N LYS A 176 -29.58 -16.70 21.10
CA LYS A 176 -30.81 -16.58 21.92
C LYS A 176 -30.56 -15.89 23.25
N SER A 177 -29.34 -15.98 23.80
CA SER A 177 -28.95 -15.32 25.05
C SER A 177 -28.65 -13.83 24.90
N VAL A 178 -28.52 -13.32 23.66
CA VAL A 178 -28.24 -11.91 23.38
C VAL A 178 -29.49 -11.09 23.72
N PRO A 179 -29.41 -10.08 24.64
CA PRO A 179 -30.54 -9.28 25.09
C PRO A 179 -31.58 -8.87 24.03
N ASP A 180 -32.85 -9.25 24.28
CA ASP A 180 -34.05 -8.92 23.51
C ASP A 180 -34.13 -7.41 23.26
N LYS A 181 -33.90 -7.00 22.00
CA LYS A 181 -33.98 -5.66 21.36
C LYS A 181 -32.84 -5.41 20.37
N ARG A 182 -31.87 -6.33 20.23
CA ARG A 182 -30.81 -6.21 19.23
C ARG A 182 -31.17 -6.98 17.95
N ILE A 183 -31.49 -6.25 16.88
CA ILE A 183 -31.41 -6.82 15.52
C ILE A 183 -29.98 -7.30 15.32
N LEU A 184 -29.80 -8.60 15.08
CA LEU A 184 -28.51 -9.22 14.87
C LEU A 184 -28.04 -8.97 13.44
N PRO A 185 -26.76 -8.61 13.22
CA PRO A 185 -26.23 -8.48 11.87
C PRO A 185 -26.25 -9.83 11.14
N THR A 186 -26.72 -9.83 9.89
CA THR A 186 -26.72 -11.03 9.04
C THR A 186 -25.35 -11.32 8.42
N LYS A 187 -24.37 -10.41 8.50
CA LYS A 187 -23.01 -10.67 8.04
C LYS A 187 -22.17 -11.26 9.16
N ILE A 188 -21.65 -12.47 8.96
CA ILE A 188 -20.84 -13.21 9.92
C ILE A 188 -19.42 -13.38 9.36
N ILE A 189 -18.41 -13.04 10.14
CA ILE A 189 -16.99 -13.24 9.85
C ILE A 189 -16.48 -14.32 10.80
N ILE A 190 -15.83 -15.35 10.28
CA ILE A 190 -15.37 -16.51 11.08
C ILE A 190 -13.85 -16.61 10.99
N TYR A 191 -13.17 -16.83 12.12
CA TYR A 191 -11.73 -17.10 12.14
C TYR A 191 -11.30 -17.98 13.32
N GLY A 192 -10.02 -18.40 13.32
CA GLY A 192 -9.35 -19.04 14.46
C GLY A 192 -9.08 -20.54 14.28
N ALA A 193 -10.13 -21.32 13.96
CA ALA A 193 -10.00 -22.77 13.80
C ALA A 193 -9.50 -23.16 12.41
N THR A 194 -8.90 -24.35 12.29
CA THR A 194 -8.39 -24.86 11.01
C THR A 194 -9.50 -25.31 10.05
N ASP A 195 -10.74 -25.45 10.53
CA ASP A 195 -11.89 -25.96 9.78
C ASP A 195 -12.93 -24.87 9.46
N ASN A 196 -12.52 -23.60 9.41
CA ASN A 196 -13.42 -22.45 9.16
C ASN A 196 -14.30 -22.64 7.90
N GLU A 197 -13.79 -23.22 6.81
CA GLU A 197 -14.58 -23.48 5.59
C GLU A 197 -15.69 -24.51 5.80
N LYS A 198 -15.39 -25.58 6.56
CA LYS A 198 -16.36 -26.61 6.92
C LYS A 198 -17.43 -26.00 7.82
N VAL A 199 -17.02 -25.27 8.85
CA VAL A 199 -17.93 -24.59 9.78
C VAL A 199 -18.79 -23.56 9.06
N SER A 200 -18.21 -22.77 8.14
CA SER A 200 -18.92 -21.82 7.29
C SER A 200 -20.01 -22.51 6.48
N SER A 201 -19.71 -23.68 5.91
CA SER A 201 -20.68 -24.48 5.15
C SER A 201 -21.82 -24.96 6.05
N THR A 202 -21.51 -25.48 7.25
CA THR A 202 -22.51 -25.91 8.24
C THR A 202 -23.45 -24.76 8.62
N ILE A 203 -22.90 -23.59 8.99
CA ILE A 203 -23.65 -22.38 9.38
C ILE A 203 -24.52 -21.88 8.22
N THR A 204 -24.01 -21.92 6.98
CA THR A 204 -24.77 -21.51 5.78
C THR A 204 -25.96 -22.43 5.53
N SER A 205 -25.81 -23.73 5.76
CA SER A 205 -26.87 -24.73 5.54
C SER A 205 -27.85 -24.89 6.70
N HIS A 206 -27.58 -24.26 7.85
CA HIS A 206 -28.40 -24.39 9.06
C HIS A 206 -29.76 -23.70 8.90
N ASP A 207 -30.79 -24.30 9.49
CA ASP A 207 -32.16 -23.77 9.49
C ASP A 207 -32.34 -22.83 10.70
N TRP A 208 -32.04 -21.55 10.50
CA TRP A 208 -32.03 -20.54 11.57
C TRP A 208 -33.45 -20.14 12.02
N ASP A 209 -33.67 -19.99 13.33
CA ASP A 209 -34.90 -19.40 13.86
C ASP A 209 -35.09 -17.97 13.32
N GLU A 210 -36.23 -17.71 12.67
CA GLU A 210 -36.60 -16.40 12.11
C GLU A 210 -36.58 -15.26 13.14
N LYS A 211 -36.66 -15.58 14.43
CA LYS A 211 -36.53 -14.61 15.53
C LYS A 211 -35.10 -14.12 15.73
N ILE A 212 -34.11 -14.94 15.36
CA ILE A 212 -32.68 -14.62 15.43
C ILE A 212 -32.27 -13.88 14.15
N PHE A 213 -32.62 -14.47 12.99
CA PHE A 213 -32.28 -13.94 11.69
C PHE A 213 -33.54 -13.83 10.81
N ALA A 214 -33.97 -12.60 10.55
CA ALA A 214 -35.07 -12.33 9.62
C ALA A 214 -34.71 -12.68 8.15
N GLU A 215 -33.42 -12.69 7.84
CA GLU A 215 -32.85 -13.14 6.57
C GLU A 215 -31.65 -14.04 6.85
N HIS A 216 -31.42 -15.06 6.02
CA HIS A 216 -30.29 -15.96 6.19
C HIS A 216 -28.95 -15.20 6.26
N PRO A 217 -28.06 -15.57 7.20
CA PRO A 217 -26.78 -14.90 7.32
C PRO A 217 -25.86 -15.19 6.12
N THR A 218 -24.97 -14.25 5.84
CA THR A 218 -23.86 -14.38 4.88
C THR A 218 -22.56 -14.59 5.64
N ILE A 219 -21.80 -15.62 5.28
CA ILE A 219 -20.60 -16.03 6.02
C ILE A 219 -19.34 -15.68 5.22
N THR A 220 -18.35 -15.12 5.88
CA THR A 220 -16.99 -14.93 5.36
C THR A 220 -16.00 -15.61 6.31
N ALA A 221 -15.36 -16.69 5.85
CA ALA A 221 -14.31 -17.36 6.61
C ALA A 221 -12.94 -16.74 6.29
N LEU A 222 -12.19 -16.35 7.32
CA LEU A 222 -10.79 -15.91 7.19
C LEU A 222 -9.87 -17.12 7.30
N SER A 223 -8.94 -17.24 6.35
CA SER A 223 -7.84 -18.21 6.45
C SER A 223 -6.76 -17.71 7.43
N ASP A 224 -5.88 -18.61 7.88
CA ASP A 224 -4.73 -18.23 8.71
C ASP A 224 -3.86 -17.16 8.00
N GLY A 225 -3.68 -17.29 6.68
CA GLY A 225 -2.95 -16.30 5.86
C GLY A 225 -3.65 -14.94 5.78
N ASP A 226 -4.99 -14.90 5.79
CA ASP A 226 -5.73 -13.63 5.87
C ASP A 226 -5.55 -12.97 7.24
N LEU A 227 -5.57 -13.76 8.32
CA LEU A 227 -5.30 -13.25 9.67
C LEU A 227 -3.89 -12.67 9.79
N TYR A 228 -2.88 -13.37 9.28
CA TYR A 228 -1.49 -12.87 9.35
C TYR A 228 -1.31 -11.57 8.57
N LYS A 229 -2.04 -11.37 7.46
CA LYS A 229 -2.08 -10.08 6.74
C LYS A 229 -2.73 -8.99 7.59
N ILE A 230 -3.89 -9.27 8.21
CA ILE A 230 -4.56 -8.29 9.10
C ILE A 230 -3.64 -7.87 10.25
N PHE A 231 -2.93 -8.83 10.84
CA PHE A 231 -1.96 -8.60 11.90
C PHE A 231 -0.77 -7.75 11.41
N ALA A 232 -0.21 -8.09 10.26
CA ALA A 232 0.89 -7.35 9.66
C ALA A 232 0.49 -5.92 9.25
N ASP A 233 -0.69 -5.73 8.67
CA ASP A 233 -1.25 -4.41 8.33
C ASP A 233 -1.34 -3.53 9.59
N THR A 234 -1.85 -4.11 10.69
CA THR A 234 -1.99 -3.42 11.98
C THR A 234 -0.64 -3.00 12.53
N PHE A 235 0.32 -3.94 12.58
CA PHE A 235 1.68 -3.66 13.07
C PHE A 235 2.42 -2.61 12.25
N VAL A 236 2.37 -2.69 10.92
CA VAL A 236 3.06 -1.73 10.05
C VAL A 236 2.43 -0.35 10.16
N LYS A 237 1.11 -0.26 10.33
CA LYS A 237 0.42 1.01 10.57
C LYS A 237 0.88 1.68 11.86
N GLU A 238 1.02 0.93 12.95
CA GLU A 238 1.55 1.45 14.23
C GLU A 238 3.02 1.83 14.15
N LEU A 239 3.82 1.02 13.45
CA LEU A 239 5.24 1.31 13.21
C LEU A 239 5.43 2.61 12.40
N ILE A 240 4.57 2.88 11.42
CA ILE A 240 4.60 4.13 10.64
C ILE A 240 4.11 5.30 11.50
N ALA A 241 3.02 5.14 12.26
CA ALA A 241 2.48 6.20 13.11
C ALA A 241 3.51 6.69 14.14
N SER A 242 4.19 5.75 14.81
CA SER A 242 5.27 6.05 15.77
C SER A 242 6.47 6.75 15.14
N SER A 243 6.79 6.48 13.87
CA SER A 243 7.87 7.18 13.15
C SER A 243 7.54 8.62 12.73
N SER A 244 6.26 9.01 12.75
CA SER A 244 5.80 10.33 12.27
C SER A 244 5.74 11.42 13.35
N GLU A 245 5.94 11.07 14.63
CA GLU A 245 5.97 12.02 15.75
C GLU A 245 7.39 12.52 16.08
N GLU A 246 8.43 11.86 15.56
CA GLU A 246 9.84 12.28 15.70
C GLU A 246 10.41 12.74 14.35
N ASP A 247 10.11 13.97 13.90
CA ASP A 247 10.97 14.57 12.88
C ASP A 247 11.08 16.11 12.95
N ILE A 248 12.14 16.57 13.61
CA ILE A 248 12.96 17.69 13.11
C ILE A 248 14.43 17.22 13.19
N GLY A 249 14.90 16.44 12.21
CA GLY A 249 16.34 16.28 12.04
C GLY A 249 16.78 15.10 11.18
N ASP A 250 17.00 15.37 9.90
CA ASP A 250 17.63 14.53 8.86
C ASP A 250 18.83 13.70 9.36
N THR A 251 18.62 12.44 9.80
CA THR A 251 19.47 11.26 9.51
C THR A 251 18.77 9.97 10.00
N LEU A 252 18.29 9.12 9.08
CA LEU A 252 17.77 7.79 9.41
C LEU A 252 18.93 6.77 9.54
N THR A 253 19.49 6.62 10.75
CA THR A 253 20.10 5.36 11.24
C THR A 253 20.31 5.43 12.76
N ASP A 254 19.91 4.33 13.42
CA ASP A 254 20.31 3.86 14.76
C ASP A 254 19.94 4.75 15.96
N ASP A 255 18.72 4.53 16.49
CA ASP A 255 18.45 4.32 17.93
C ASP A 255 16.95 4.18 18.19
N ILE A 256 16.40 2.96 18.06
CA ILE A 256 15.05 2.62 18.57
C ILE A 256 15.25 1.93 19.91
N SER A 257 15.54 2.71 20.95
CA SER A 257 15.52 2.23 22.35
C SER A 257 14.57 3.05 23.24
N SER A 258 13.74 3.92 22.65
CA SER A 258 12.80 4.79 23.40
C SER A 258 11.31 4.66 23.02
N ALA A 259 10.95 3.76 22.08
CA ALA A 259 9.57 3.59 21.59
C ALA A 259 8.62 2.81 22.54
N GLY A 260 8.78 2.94 23.86
CA GLY A 260 7.99 2.22 24.86
C GLY A 260 6.56 2.74 25.09
N SER A 261 6.18 3.89 24.50
CA SER A 261 4.86 4.49 24.74
C SER A 261 3.78 4.09 23.73
N ALA A 262 4.14 3.56 22.55
CA ALA A 262 3.18 3.28 21.48
C ALA A 262 2.61 1.85 21.51
N PHE A 263 3.33 0.89 22.10
CA PHE A 263 2.98 -0.54 22.05
C PHE A 263 2.66 -1.16 23.42
N GLY A 264 2.11 -0.37 24.35
CA GLY A 264 1.57 -0.87 25.63
C GLY A 264 2.60 -1.53 26.56
N PHE A 265 3.89 -1.25 26.40
CA PHE A 265 4.96 -1.94 27.12
C PHE A 265 5.82 -0.98 27.95
N VAL A 266 5.57 -0.91 29.26
CA VAL A 266 6.50 -0.27 30.21
C VAL A 266 7.30 -1.36 30.91
N PHE A 267 8.57 -1.52 30.54
CA PHE A 267 9.51 -2.36 31.27
C PHE A 267 10.22 -1.50 32.35
N GLY A 268 9.88 -1.74 33.61
CA GLY A 268 10.70 -1.43 34.79
C GLY A 268 11.42 -0.07 34.80
N GLY A 269 10.68 1.02 34.98
CA GLY A 269 11.24 2.30 35.43
C GLY A 269 10.71 2.62 36.83
N ASP A 270 11.53 2.34 37.85
CA ASP A 270 11.26 2.72 39.24
C ASP A 270 11.34 4.25 39.39
N ILE A 271 10.34 4.86 40.02
CA ILE A 271 10.22 6.32 40.19
C ILE A 271 10.94 6.75 41.48
N ARG A 272 12.11 7.39 41.34
CA ARG A 272 12.81 8.35 42.24
C ARG A 272 14.28 8.42 41.77
N ASP A 273 14.96 9.55 41.56
CA ASP A 273 14.90 10.86 42.22
C ASP A 273 15.16 12.00 41.23
N THR A 274 14.55 13.13 41.58
CA THR A 274 14.85 14.48 41.10
C THR A 274 16.32 14.83 41.30
N ASP A 275 16.98 15.39 40.28
CA ASP A 275 17.79 16.58 40.51
C ASP A 275 17.92 17.43 39.25
N ALA A 276 17.70 18.72 39.48
CA ALA A 276 17.74 19.78 38.49
C ALA A 276 19.18 20.13 38.10
N GLN A 277 19.41 20.46 36.82
CA GLN A 277 20.37 21.51 36.47
C GLN A 277 20.10 22.13 35.09
N GLU A 278 19.94 23.45 35.11
CA GLU A 278 19.90 24.38 33.98
C GLU A 278 21.32 24.60 33.37
N PRO A 279 21.44 25.30 32.21
CA PRO A 279 22.43 25.02 31.17
C PRO A 279 23.77 25.78 31.31
N GLN A 280 24.82 25.27 30.65
CA GLN A 280 26.01 26.06 30.34
C GLN A 280 26.38 26.05 28.86
N LEU A 281 26.49 27.27 28.33
CA LEU A 281 27.09 27.63 27.04
C LEU A 281 28.61 27.46 27.09
N THR A 282 29.21 26.91 26.03
CA THR A 282 30.56 27.31 25.59
C THR A 282 30.65 27.43 24.08
N HIS A 283 31.17 28.57 23.64
CA HIS A 283 31.44 28.94 22.26
C HIS A 283 32.75 28.32 21.74
N THR A 284 32.81 27.98 20.45
CA THR A 284 33.96 28.19 19.53
C THR A 284 33.51 27.77 18.12
N SER A 285 33.19 28.68 17.20
CA SER A 285 34.03 29.52 16.33
C SER A 285 34.80 28.80 15.21
N HIS A 286 34.43 29.21 13.97
CA HIS A 286 35.13 29.13 12.68
C HIS A 286 35.16 27.77 11.95
N ARG A 287 35.03 27.67 10.61
CA ARG A 287 34.67 28.55 9.48
C ARG A 287 34.60 27.60 8.25
N PRO A 288 33.79 27.87 7.21
CA PRO A 288 33.42 26.87 6.21
C PRO A 288 34.46 26.77 5.08
N THR A 289 34.79 25.55 4.66
CA THR A 289 35.59 25.31 3.45
C THR A 289 34.68 25.14 2.24
N LYS A 290 34.78 26.12 1.33
CA LYS A 290 34.12 26.15 0.03
C LYS A 290 34.70 25.13 -0.95
N LYS A 291 33.78 24.63 -1.79
CA LYS A 291 33.97 24.08 -3.13
C LYS A 291 35.08 24.78 -3.92
N LYS A 292 35.88 24.01 -4.65
CA LYS A 292 36.71 24.51 -5.76
C LYS A 292 36.35 23.80 -7.05
N THR A 293 35.96 24.64 -7.98
CA THR A 293 35.73 24.41 -9.40
C THR A 293 37.06 24.27 -10.13
N LEU A 294 37.02 23.48 -11.19
CA LEU A 294 38.06 23.18 -12.14
C LEU A 294 38.08 24.26 -13.23
N VAL A 295 39.09 25.13 -13.25
CA VAL A 295 39.54 25.83 -14.47
C VAL A 295 41.02 26.23 -14.35
N GLN A 296 41.73 26.07 -15.46
CA GLN A 296 43.00 26.73 -15.87
C GLN A 296 44.32 26.15 -15.31
N PHE A 297 44.98 25.33 -16.14
CA PHE A 297 46.43 25.39 -16.30
C PHE A 297 46.83 24.92 -17.71
N ILE A 298 46.92 25.86 -18.66
CA ILE A 298 47.78 25.73 -19.84
C ILE A 298 48.73 26.91 -19.76
N ASN A 299 50.01 26.63 -19.47
CA ASN A 299 51.14 27.30 -20.09
C ASN A 299 52.47 26.69 -19.63
N LYS A 300 53.43 26.69 -20.58
CA LYS A 300 54.80 26.16 -20.55
C LYS A 300 54.95 24.64 -20.74
N ILE A 301 55.26 24.26 -21.98
CA ILE A 301 56.57 23.69 -22.34
C ILE A 301 56.87 24.16 -23.77
N ASN A 302 57.81 25.08 -23.89
CA ASN A 302 58.66 25.23 -25.05
C ASN A 302 60.09 24.99 -24.56
N ASP A 303 60.96 24.57 -25.49
CA ASP A 303 62.40 24.30 -25.35
C ASP A 303 62.79 22.81 -25.32
N LYS A 304 62.54 22.12 -26.44
CA LYS A 304 63.47 21.10 -26.97
C LYS A 304 63.16 20.64 -28.40
N VAL A 305 63.02 21.57 -29.35
CA VAL A 305 63.19 21.26 -30.79
C VAL A 305 63.92 22.41 -31.47
N LYS A 306 65.17 22.63 -31.05
CA LYS A 306 66.14 23.46 -31.76
C LYS A 306 67.48 22.74 -31.80
N SER A 307 67.53 21.61 -32.51
CA SER A 307 68.81 21.02 -32.93
C SER A 307 68.67 20.10 -34.15
N LEU A 308 68.01 20.56 -35.22
CA LEU A 308 68.05 19.85 -36.52
C LEU A 308 68.29 20.76 -37.73
N PHE A 309 68.73 22.00 -37.52
CA PHE A 309 69.22 22.86 -38.61
C PHE A 309 70.61 23.41 -38.29
N SER A 310 71.58 22.49 -38.27
CA SER A 310 72.99 22.83 -38.39
C SER A 310 73.27 23.27 -39.84
N LYS A 311 73.58 24.56 -39.99
CA LYS A 311 74.08 25.16 -41.23
C LYS A 311 75.46 24.58 -41.54
N LYS A 312 75.58 23.83 -42.64
CA LYS A 312 76.85 23.63 -43.32
C LYS A 312 76.90 24.53 -44.56
N ASN A 313 77.94 25.37 -44.60
CA ASN A 313 78.30 26.19 -45.74
C ASN A 313 78.52 25.31 -46.98
N MET A 314 77.82 25.63 -48.07
CA MET A 314 78.12 25.16 -49.41
C MET A 314 78.22 26.39 -50.32
N SER A 315 79.44 26.58 -50.81
CA SER A 315 79.86 27.61 -51.75
C SER A 315 79.05 27.56 -53.05
N ALA A 316 78.92 28.73 -53.66
CA ALA A 316 78.14 28.97 -54.87
C ALA A 316 78.68 28.21 -56.09
N LYS A 317 77.77 27.59 -56.84
CA LYS A 317 77.65 27.78 -58.30
C LYS A 317 76.33 27.18 -58.80
N ASN A 318 75.55 28.03 -59.49
CA ASN A 318 74.51 27.74 -60.48
C ASN A 318 73.48 26.62 -60.20
N ALA A 319 72.28 26.99 -59.74
CA ALA A 319 71.01 26.32 -60.12
C ALA A 319 69.78 27.07 -59.58
N LYS A 320 69.48 28.27 -60.11
CA LYS A 320 68.29 29.06 -59.73
C LYS A 320 66.95 28.37 -60.08
N GLY A 321 66.94 27.28 -60.84
CA GLY A 321 65.75 26.46 -61.13
C GLY A 321 65.51 25.26 -60.20
N ARG A 322 66.54 24.72 -59.50
CA ARG A 322 66.40 23.47 -58.71
C ARG A 322 65.89 23.68 -57.28
N LYS A 323 66.13 24.83 -56.65
CA LYS A 323 65.67 25.09 -55.26
C LYS A 323 64.15 25.21 -55.15
N ASN A 324 63.49 25.84 -56.12
CA ASN A 324 62.02 25.95 -56.13
C ASN A 324 61.36 24.57 -56.36
N ILE A 325 61.98 23.71 -57.18
CA ILE A 325 61.53 22.33 -57.39
C ILE A 325 61.63 21.51 -56.09
N ILE A 326 62.71 21.66 -55.32
CA ILE A 326 62.86 20.96 -54.03
C ILE A 326 61.83 21.42 -52.99
N ILE A 327 61.51 22.72 -52.94
CA ILE A 327 60.49 23.26 -52.03
C ILE A 327 59.10 22.74 -52.41
N VAL A 328 58.76 22.76 -53.70
CA VAL A 328 57.49 22.20 -54.21
C VAL A 328 57.40 20.70 -53.90
N LEU A 329 58.50 19.96 -54.05
CA LEU A 329 58.55 18.53 -53.74
C LEU A 329 58.34 18.26 -52.24
N ILE A 330 58.95 19.05 -51.35
CA ILE A 330 58.75 18.93 -49.90
C ILE A 330 57.31 19.25 -49.50
N ILE A 331 56.69 20.27 -50.12
CA ILE A 331 55.29 20.62 -49.89
C ILE A 331 54.38 19.49 -50.37
N LEU A 332 54.65 18.90 -51.54
CA LEU A 332 53.89 17.76 -52.06
C LEU A 332 54.02 16.53 -51.16
N ILE A 333 55.22 16.22 -50.67
CA ILE A 333 55.44 15.12 -49.73
C ILE A 333 54.72 15.39 -48.40
N GLY A 334 54.82 16.62 -47.87
CA GLY A 334 54.12 17.03 -46.65
C GLY A 334 52.61 16.95 -46.80
N ALA A 335 52.05 17.44 -47.91
CA ALA A 335 50.63 17.33 -48.24
C ALA A 335 50.21 15.86 -48.41
N GLY A 336 51.03 15.02 -49.04
CA GLY A 336 50.80 13.58 -49.16
C GLY A 336 50.78 12.87 -47.81
N LEU A 337 51.72 13.19 -46.91
CA LEU A 337 51.74 12.64 -45.55
C LEU A 337 50.56 13.12 -44.71
N LEU A 338 50.16 14.38 -44.83
CA LEU A 338 48.95 14.91 -44.20
C LEU A 338 47.69 14.24 -44.74
N PHE A 339 47.61 14.01 -46.05
CA PHE A 339 46.49 13.31 -46.69
C PHE A 339 46.41 11.85 -46.22
N ILE A 340 47.53 11.13 -46.20
CA ILE A 340 47.59 9.75 -45.69
C ILE A 340 47.22 9.71 -44.19
N GLY A 341 47.72 10.66 -43.40
CA GLY A 341 47.37 10.79 -41.98
C GLY A 341 45.88 11.05 -41.78
N TYR A 342 45.30 11.93 -42.59
CA TYR A 342 43.87 12.21 -42.60
C TYR A 342 43.05 10.97 -42.95
N GLU A 343 43.38 10.28 -44.05
CA GLU A 343 42.72 9.04 -44.47
C GLU A 343 42.85 7.94 -43.41
N TYR A 344 43.98 7.88 -42.70
CA TYR A 344 44.22 6.87 -41.68
C TYR A 344 43.48 7.12 -40.36
N PHE A 345 43.35 8.36 -39.91
CA PHE A 345 42.80 8.68 -38.58
C PHE A 345 41.36 9.22 -38.60
N PHE A 346 41.00 9.99 -39.63
CA PHE A 346 39.78 10.81 -39.61
C PHE A 346 38.76 10.38 -40.65
N HIS A 347 39.17 9.85 -41.80
CA HIS A 347 38.21 9.45 -42.82
C HIS A 347 37.58 8.09 -42.49
N LYS A 348 36.35 8.10 -41.97
CA LYS A 348 35.56 6.91 -41.63
C LYS A 348 34.23 6.88 -42.40
N ALA A 349 33.78 5.66 -42.72
CA ALA A 349 32.51 5.42 -43.40
C ALA A 349 31.76 4.20 -42.84
N THR A 350 30.44 4.35 -42.68
CA THR A 350 29.53 3.23 -42.38
C THR A 350 28.64 2.97 -43.60
N ILE A 351 28.72 1.76 -44.15
CA ILE A 351 27.98 1.31 -45.32
C ILE A 351 26.88 0.34 -44.86
N THR A 352 25.63 0.69 -45.12
CA THR A 352 24.48 -0.17 -44.88
C THR A 352 24.07 -0.84 -46.19
N VAL A 353 24.10 -2.17 -46.20
CA VAL A 353 23.74 -3.02 -47.34
C VAL A 353 22.34 -3.58 -47.09
N TYR A 354 21.39 -3.20 -47.93
CA TYR A 354 20.00 -3.64 -47.85
C TYR A 354 19.79 -4.89 -48.68
N LEU A 355 19.44 -5.99 -48.02
CA LEU A 355 19.27 -7.30 -48.63
C LEU A 355 17.79 -7.58 -48.88
N GLN A 356 17.50 -8.42 -49.87
CA GLN A 356 16.12 -8.85 -50.07
C GLN A 356 15.62 -9.61 -48.84
N SER A 357 14.54 -9.09 -48.26
CA SER A 357 13.89 -9.65 -47.08
C SER A 357 12.61 -10.39 -47.46
N LYS A 358 12.22 -11.31 -46.58
CA LYS A 358 10.87 -11.88 -46.52
C LYS A 358 10.29 -11.59 -45.14
N SER A 359 8.99 -11.34 -45.06
CA SER A 359 8.32 -11.11 -43.79
C SER A 359 8.07 -12.46 -43.09
N ALA A 360 8.48 -12.57 -41.83
CA ALA A 360 8.17 -13.68 -40.94
C ALA A 360 7.22 -13.17 -39.85
N SER A 361 6.21 -13.97 -39.52
CA SER A 361 5.25 -13.66 -38.47
C SER A 361 4.88 -14.94 -37.75
N ASP A 362 4.82 -14.90 -36.44
CA ASP A 362 4.42 -16.04 -35.61
C ASP A 362 3.72 -15.59 -34.33
N SER A 363 2.91 -16.48 -33.75
CA SER A 363 2.31 -16.33 -32.44
C SER A 363 3.08 -17.20 -31.46
N ILE A 364 3.74 -16.56 -30.51
CA ILE A 364 4.67 -17.22 -29.59
C ILE A 364 4.06 -17.25 -28.20
N ASP A 365 3.79 -18.45 -27.71
CA ASP A 365 3.33 -18.67 -26.35
C ASP A 365 4.54 -18.91 -25.42
N LEU A 366 4.67 -18.08 -24.40
CA LEU A 366 5.74 -18.15 -23.40
C LEU A 366 5.15 -18.29 -22.00
N THR A 367 5.63 -19.29 -21.26
CA THR A 367 5.42 -19.40 -19.81
C THR A 367 6.69 -18.91 -19.12
N LEU A 368 6.59 -17.78 -18.43
CA LEU A 368 7.73 -17.12 -17.77
C LEU A 368 7.52 -17.06 -16.26
N PRO A 369 8.53 -17.40 -15.45
CA PRO A 369 8.41 -17.27 -14.01
C PRO A 369 8.41 -15.78 -13.59
N VAL A 370 7.62 -15.48 -12.58
CA VAL A 370 7.53 -14.15 -11.96
C VAL A 370 8.59 -14.00 -10.88
N THR A 371 9.33 -12.90 -10.90
CA THR A 371 10.36 -12.59 -9.90
C THR A 371 10.25 -11.14 -9.42
N GLU A 372 10.71 -10.85 -8.21
CA GLU A 372 10.77 -9.46 -7.69
C GLU A 372 12.01 -8.70 -8.22
N THR A 373 12.98 -9.43 -8.79
CA THR A 373 14.20 -8.85 -9.35
C THR A 373 14.57 -9.51 -10.66
N PRO A 374 15.20 -8.78 -11.60
CA PRO A 374 15.56 -9.33 -12.89
C PRO A 374 16.63 -10.41 -12.75
N SER A 375 16.34 -11.60 -13.29
CA SER A 375 17.34 -12.66 -13.40
C SER A 375 18.29 -12.31 -14.53
N GLY A 376 19.49 -11.80 -14.21
CA GLY A 376 20.43 -11.22 -15.19
C GLY A 376 20.89 -12.11 -16.35
N LYS A 377 20.42 -13.36 -16.45
CA LYS A 377 20.65 -14.28 -17.58
C LYS A 377 19.42 -15.02 -18.08
N LYS A 378 18.30 -15.05 -17.35
CA LYS A 378 17.10 -15.82 -17.71
C LYS A 378 15.95 -14.85 -17.98
N LEU A 379 15.21 -15.08 -19.07
CA LEU A 379 13.99 -14.34 -19.35
C LEU A 379 12.98 -14.62 -18.22
N THR A 380 12.56 -13.56 -17.54
CA THR A 380 11.68 -13.57 -16.37
C THR A 380 10.76 -12.35 -16.45
N VAL A 381 9.58 -12.46 -15.86
CA VAL A 381 8.68 -11.31 -15.67
C VAL A 381 8.98 -10.73 -14.29
N VAL A 382 9.24 -9.42 -14.23
CA VAL A 382 9.51 -8.72 -12.97
C VAL A 382 8.26 -8.00 -12.50
N THR A 383 7.81 -8.33 -11.30
CA THR A 383 6.71 -7.62 -10.64
C THR A 383 7.23 -6.41 -9.87
N HIS A 384 6.52 -5.30 -9.96
CA HIS A 384 6.81 -4.06 -9.26
C HIS A 384 5.57 -3.56 -8.53
N THR A 385 5.77 -3.10 -7.31
CA THR A 385 4.73 -2.51 -6.48
C THR A 385 5.04 -1.04 -6.23
N LYS A 386 4.03 -0.16 -6.38
CA LYS A 386 4.15 1.25 -6.06
C LYS A 386 2.90 1.76 -5.36
N VAL A 387 3.09 2.45 -4.24
CA VAL A 387 2.01 3.17 -3.55
C VAL A 387 1.97 4.62 -4.03
N VAL A 388 0.77 5.12 -4.35
CA VAL A 388 0.51 6.51 -4.73
C VAL A 388 -0.62 7.06 -3.86
N GLU A 389 -0.40 8.24 -3.30
CA GLU A 389 -1.41 8.96 -2.52
C GLU A 389 -2.32 9.80 -3.43
N PHE A 390 -3.63 9.72 -3.17
CA PHE A 390 -4.66 10.53 -3.80
C PHE A 390 -5.45 11.30 -2.75
N ASN A 391 -5.74 12.57 -3.04
CA ASN A 391 -6.49 13.46 -2.15
C ASN A 391 -7.69 14.05 -2.89
N ASP A 392 -8.89 13.99 -2.30
CA ASP A 392 -10.10 14.64 -2.82
C ASP A 392 -10.94 15.24 -1.68
N LYS A 393 -11.84 16.16 -2.02
CA LYS A 393 -12.74 16.83 -1.07
C LYS A 393 -14.14 17.03 -1.67
N LYS A 394 -15.14 16.92 -0.82
CA LYS A 394 -16.54 17.10 -1.16
C LYS A 394 -17.25 17.95 -0.10
N VAL A 395 -18.22 18.73 -0.55
CA VAL A 395 -19.12 19.48 0.33
C VAL A 395 -20.13 18.52 0.94
N SER A 396 -20.30 18.54 2.26
CA SER A 396 -21.22 17.64 2.95
C SER A 396 -22.67 17.92 2.53
N THR A 397 -23.48 16.87 2.35
CA THR A 397 -24.89 16.99 1.95
C THR A 397 -25.87 16.56 3.04
N GLY A 398 -25.40 15.88 4.08
CA GLY A 398 -26.24 15.48 5.21
C GLY A 398 -26.74 16.66 6.03
N THR A 399 -27.85 16.46 6.73
CA THR A 399 -28.39 17.43 7.69
C THR A 399 -28.89 16.74 8.93
N ARG A 400 -28.68 17.35 10.09
CA ARG A 400 -29.18 16.86 11.39
C ARG A 400 -29.77 18.02 12.20
N ASP A 401 -30.84 17.74 12.93
CA ASP A 401 -31.40 18.69 13.89
C ASP A 401 -30.71 18.52 15.25
N VAL A 402 -30.27 19.62 15.83
CA VAL A 402 -29.63 19.70 17.16
C VAL A 402 -30.32 20.74 18.01
N GLY A 403 -30.35 20.53 19.32
CA GLY A 403 -30.96 21.46 20.26
C GLY A 403 -31.25 20.80 21.60
N GLU A 404 -32.00 21.52 22.42
CA GLU A 404 -32.33 21.12 23.79
C GLU A 404 -33.83 20.79 23.93
N LYS A 405 -34.12 19.88 24.88
CA LYS A 405 -35.48 19.48 25.24
C LYS A 405 -36.05 20.48 26.26
N ALA A 406 -37.31 20.87 26.09
CA ALA A 406 -37.97 21.72 27.06
C ALA A 406 -38.20 20.96 28.38
N LYS A 407 -38.07 21.67 29.50
CA LYS A 407 -38.35 21.15 30.84
C LYS A 407 -39.34 22.06 31.56
N GLY A 408 -40.11 21.47 32.45
CA GLY A 408 -41.01 22.20 33.32
C GLY A 408 -41.62 21.32 34.38
N ASP A 409 -42.53 21.90 35.16
CA ASP A 409 -43.27 21.19 36.19
C ASP A 409 -44.76 21.18 35.87
N VAL A 410 -45.42 20.07 36.21
CA VAL A 410 -46.87 19.92 36.10
C VAL A 410 -47.48 19.51 37.44
N SER A 411 -48.65 20.06 37.72
CA SER A 411 -49.54 19.57 38.76
C SER A 411 -50.49 18.53 38.16
N ILE A 412 -50.42 17.30 38.65
CA ILE A 412 -51.36 16.23 38.29
C ILE A 412 -52.54 16.24 39.26
N HIS A 413 -53.74 16.23 38.69
CA HIS A 413 -55.00 16.20 39.41
C HIS A 413 -55.68 14.85 39.25
N ASN A 414 -56.12 14.27 40.36
CA ASN A 414 -56.88 13.04 40.43
C ASN A 414 -58.30 13.31 40.97
N PHE A 415 -59.30 13.09 40.13
CA PHE A 415 -60.72 13.19 40.46
C PHE A 415 -61.35 11.84 40.79
N ASP A 416 -60.60 10.75 40.76
CA ASP A 416 -61.06 9.43 41.18
C ASP A 416 -61.06 9.29 42.72
N ASN A 417 -61.89 8.38 43.24
CA ASN A 417 -62.01 8.10 44.66
C ASN A 417 -60.87 7.21 45.20
N SER A 418 -59.94 6.77 44.34
CA SER A 418 -58.78 5.96 44.70
C SER A 418 -57.46 6.73 44.54
N GLU A 419 -56.47 6.43 45.40
CA GLU A 419 -55.11 6.94 45.23
C GLU A 419 -54.42 6.24 44.05
N ARG A 420 -53.46 6.92 43.41
CA ARG A 420 -52.75 6.36 42.26
C ARG A 420 -51.28 6.72 42.28
N ASN A 421 -50.44 5.74 41.96
CA ASN A 421 -49.03 5.96 41.66
C ASN A 421 -48.86 6.05 40.13
N ILE A 422 -48.13 7.05 39.66
CA ILE A 422 -47.74 7.20 38.26
C ILE A 422 -46.24 7.08 38.19
N GLU A 423 -45.75 6.14 37.39
CA GLU A 423 -44.33 5.84 37.28
C GLU A 423 -43.62 6.87 36.38
N ARG A 424 -42.34 7.11 36.67
CA ARG A 424 -41.38 7.80 35.80
C ARG A 424 -41.44 7.18 34.41
N GLY A 425 -41.31 8.02 33.38
CA GLY A 425 -41.43 7.55 32.00
C GLY A 425 -42.85 7.59 31.46
N THR A 426 -43.86 7.85 32.29
CA THR A 426 -45.24 8.03 31.81
C THR A 426 -45.31 9.25 30.88
N LYS A 427 -45.99 9.09 29.74
CA LYS A 427 -46.17 10.17 28.75
C LYS A 427 -47.33 11.09 29.12
N ILE A 428 -47.10 12.40 28.99
CA ILE A 428 -48.12 13.44 29.09
C ILE A 428 -48.13 14.26 27.79
N ILE A 429 -49.31 14.52 27.24
CA ILE A 429 -49.50 14.92 25.86
C ILE A 429 -50.28 16.25 25.76
N LYS A 430 -49.85 17.14 24.87
CA LYS A 430 -50.62 18.30 24.40
C LYS A 430 -50.68 18.30 22.87
N GLY A 431 -51.78 17.82 22.30
CA GLY A 431 -51.88 17.68 20.84
C GLY A 431 -50.83 16.69 20.33
N GLU A 432 -49.86 17.16 19.54
CA GLU A 432 -48.72 16.36 19.05
C GLU A 432 -47.48 16.44 19.94
N LEU A 433 -47.49 17.31 20.97
CA LEU A 433 -46.35 17.50 21.86
C LEU A 433 -46.36 16.46 22.99
N GLU A 434 -45.27 15.71 23.11
CA GLU A 434 -45.10 14.68 24.13
C GLU A 434 -44.06 15.10 25.17
N PHE A 435 -44.39 14.85 26.44
CA PHE A 435 -43.54 15.06 27.60
C PHE A 435 -43.51 13.79 28.43
N VAL A 436 -42.45 13.59 29.20
CA VAL A 436 -42.20 12.38 29.99
C VAL A 436 -41.97 12.78 31.43
N LEU A 437 -42.58 12.06 32.38
CA LEU A 437 -42.30 12.27 33.81
C LEU A 437 -40.85 11.92 34.13
N ASP A 438 -40.18 12.83 34.84
CA ASP A 438 -38.81 12.62 35.29
C ASP A 438 -38.73 11.73 36.53
N ASN A 439 -39.80 11.64 37.33
CA ASN A 439 -39.87 10.88 38.58
C ASN A 439 -41.25 10.24 38.78
N ASP A 440 -41.30 9.21 39.64
CA ASP A 440 -42.55 8.63 40.11
C ASP A 440 -43.33 9.66 40.95
N VAL A 441 -44.65 9.64 40.86
CA VAL A 441 -45.52 10.53 41.62
C VAL A 441 -46.75 9.81 42.15
N LYS A 442 -46.90 9.85 43.48
CA LYS A 442 -48.10 9.34 44.16
C LYS A 442 -49.10 10.47 44.35
N ILE A 443 -50.30 10.30 43.80
CA ILE A 443 -51.41 11.27 43.89
C ILE A 443 -52.52 10.66 44.73
N ALA A 444 -52.94 11.39 45.78
CA ALA A 444 -54.05 10.99 46.63
C ALA A 444 -55.38 10.92 45.85
N SER A 445 -56.39 10.26 46.43
CA SER A 445 -57.76 10.29 45.90
C SER A 445 -58.38 11.69 46.00
N SER A 446 -59.47 11.91 45.28
CA SER A 446 -60.31 13.08 45.42
C SER A 446 -60.93 13.15 46.82
N SER A 447 -60.94 14.33 47.41
CA SER A 447 -61.66 14.64 48.65
C SER A 447 -63.12 15.01 48.36
N GLY A 448 -63.95 15.05 49.41
CA GLY A 448 -65.39 15.31 49.31
C GLY A 448 -65.78 16.59 48.58
N ILE A 449 -67.09 16.76 48.36
CA ILE A 449 -67.66 17.92 47.68
C ILE A 449 -67.57 19.14 48.61
N THR A 450 -66.95 20.21 48.14
CA THR A 450 -66.88 21.49 48.87
C THR A 450 -68.25 22.14 48.96
N SER A 451 -68.41 23.13 49.86
CA SER A 451 -69.69 23.85 50.07
C SER A 451 -70.27 24.49 48.81
N ASP A 452 -69.44 24.73 47.79
CA ASP A 452 -69.82 25.30 46.49
C ASP A 452 -70.16 24.23 45.43
N GLY A 453 -70.27 22.96 45.83
CA GLY A 453 -70.63 21.85 44.94
C GLY A 453 -69.50 21.30 44.07
N THR A 454 -68.26 21.75 44.26
CA THR A 454 -67.10 21.27 43.47
C THR A 454 -66.35 20.13 44.16
N LYS A 455 -66.01 19.09 43.39
CA LYS A 455 -65.24 17.94 43.87
C LYS A 455 -63.76 18.31 43.96
N GLN A 456 -63.17 18.19 45.15
CA GLN A 456 -61.77 18.56 45.35
C GLN A 456 -60.84 17.43 44.86
N SER A 457 -60.02 17.69 43.84
CA SER A 457 -59.06 16.72 43.30
C SER A 457 -57.92 16.46 44.29
N GLY A 458 -57.42 15.23 44.34
CA GLY A 458 -56.06 14.97 44.83
C GLY A 458 -55.06 15.65 43.89
N LYS A 459 -54.00 16.25 44.44
CA LYS A 459 -52.99 16.98 43.65
C LYS A 459 -51.58 16.53 44.03
N ALA A 460 -50.71 16.36 43.04
CA ALA A 460 -49.29 16.19 43.25
C ALA A 460 -48.50 16.86 42.12
N LYS A 461 -47.34 17.43 42.46
CA LYS A 461 -46.46 18.12 41.51
C LYS A 461 -45.35 17.18 41.05
N VAL A 462 -45.01 17.20 39.76
CA VAL A 462 -43.93 16.39 39.19
C VAL A 462 -43.23 17.15 38.05
N SER A 463 -41.92 16.95 37.91
CA SER A 463 -41.13 17.50 36.81
C SER A 463 -41.25 16.65 35.55
N VAL A 464 -41.24 17.30 34.40
CA VAL A 464 -41.37 16.68 33.09
C VAL A 464 -40.34 17.22 32.10
N THR A 465 -39.89 16.34 31.21
CA THR A 465 -39.00 16.68 30.10
C THR A 465 -39.67 16.33 28.77
N ALA A 466 -39.54 17.20 27.77
CA ALA A 466 -40.05 16.95 26.41
C ALA A 466 -39.41 15.70 25.79
N ASP A 467 -40.20 14.93 25.03
CA ASP A 467 -39.70 13.73 24.36
C ASP A 467 -38.81 14.08 23.15
N ALA A 468 -39.09 15.19 22.47
CA ALA A 468 -38.30 15.72 21.37
C ALA A 468 -37.69 17.09 21.69
N ILE A 469 -36.61 17.44 20.99
CA ILE A 469 -36.01 18.77 21.03
C ILE A 469 -36.92 19.80 20.32
N GLY A 470 -36.77 21.08 20.66
CA GLY A 470 -37.40 22.16 19.91
C GLY A 470 -38.24 23.12 20.72
N SER A 471 -38.28 24.36 20.25
CA SER A 471 -38.98 25.47 20.91
C SER A 471 -40.49 25.30 20.96
N ALA A 472 -41.06 24.43 20.12
CA ALA A 472 -42.47 24.07 20.16
C ALA A 472 -42.88 23.43 21.50
N HIS A 473 -41.95 22.81 22.23
CA HIS A 473 -42.21 22.19 23.53
C HIS A 473 -42.16 23.19 24.70
N ASN A 474 -41.83 24.46 24.46
CA ASN A 474 -41.90 25.54 25.46
C ASN A 474 -43.36 26.02 25.62
N ILE A 475 -44.20 25.19 26.22
CA ILE A 475 -45.62 25.50 26.48
C ILE A 475 -45.78 26.54 27.59
N SER A 476 -46.86 27.32 27.54
CA SER A 476 -47.14 28.33 28.57
C SER A 476 -47.67 27.71 29.86
N LYS A 477 -47.55 28.44 30.96
CA LYS A 477 -48.24 28.20 32.22
C LYS A 477 -49.74 27.97 32.00
N ASP A 478 -50.33 27.17 32.88
CA ASP A 478 -51.76 26.80 32.91
C ASP A 478 -52.20 25.96 31.69
N THR A 479 -51.26 25.50 30.86
CA THR A 479 -51.55 24.56 29.78
C THR A 479 -51.99 23.22 30.35
N GLN A 480 -53.23 22.83 30.02
CA GLN A 480 -53.75 21.50 30.35
C GLN A 480 -53.21 20.44 29.38
N LEU A 481 -52.75 19.34 29.95
CA LEU A 481 -52.12 18.18 29.32
C LEU A 481 -52.85 16.89 29.72
N THR A 482 -52.84 15.89 28.83
CA THR A 482 -53.45 14.58 29.03
C THR A 482 -52.40 13.55 29.44
N ILE A 483 -52.69 12.71 30.43
CA ILE A 483 -51.79 11.62 30.83
C ILE A 483 -52.15 10.37 30.02
N ALA A 484 -51.24 9.89 29.17
CA ALA A 484 -51.54 8.92 28.13
C ALA A 484 -52.12 7.58 28.64
N SER A 485 -51.73 7.18 29.85
CA SER A 485 -52.18 5.92 30.48
C SER A 485 -53.47 6.06 31.29
N LEU A 486 -54.10 7.25 31.33
CA LEU A 486 -55.20 7.58 32.24
C LEU A 486 -56.38 8.25 31.53
N PRO A 487 -57.62 8.01 31.99
CA PRO A 487 -58.80 8.66 31.41
C PRO A 487 -58.86 10.16 31.76
N GLU A 488 -58.99 11.02 30.74
CA GLU A 488 -59.08 12.48 30.87
C GLU A 488 -60.24 12.97 31.77
N SER A 489 -61.31 12.17 31.86
CA SER A 489 -62.46 12.47 32.71
C SER A 489 -62.14 12.41 34.21
N LEU A 490 -61.05 11.72 34.59
CA LEU A 490 -60.64 11.52 35.97
C LEU A 490 -59.25 12.09 36.27
N TYR A 491 -58.41 12.31 35.26
CA TYR A 491 -57.04 12.78 35.45
C TYR A 491 -56.67 13.85 34.44
N ILE A 492 -56.05 14.93 34.93
CA ILE A 492 -55.50 16.01 34.10
C ILE A 492 -54.16 16.43 34.68
N ALA A 493 -53.23 16.86 33.82
CA ALA A 493 -52.00 17.52 34.24
C ALA A 493 -52.05 19.00 33.79
N ILE A 494 -51.56 19.91 34.61
CA ILE A 494 -51.55 21.35 34.32
C ILE A 494 -50.14 21.88 34.52
N ALA A 495 -49.60 22.61 33.54
CA ALA A 495 -48.30 23.26 33.66
C ALA A 495 -48.31 24.34 34.74
N ASP A 496 -47.44 24.24 35.74
CA ASP A 496 -47.38 25.19 36.86
C ASP A 496 -46.70 26.52 36.48
N ALA A 497 -45.86 26.47 35.44
CA ALA A 497 -45.10 27.59 34.88
C ALA A 497 -44.84 27.35 33.38
N ASP A 498 -44.31 28.36 32.70
CA ASP A 498 -43.84 28.23 31.32
C ASP A 498 -42.71 27.18 31.26
N PHE A 499 -42.78 26.29 30.28
CA PHE A 499 -41.69 25.35 30.00
C PHE A 499 -40.59 26.09 29.25
N THR A 500 -39.34 25.76 29.59
CA THR A 500 -38.17 26.47 29.04
C THR A 500 -37.06 25.50 28.65
N GLY A 501 -36.09 25.99 27.88
CA GLY A 501 -34.94 25.19 27.42
C GLY A 501 -35.16 24.48 26.08
N GLY A 502 -36.37 24.42 25.53
CA GLY A 502 -36.60 23.83 24.20
C GLY A 502 -35.97 24.66 23.09
N THR A 503 -35.00 24.10 22.35
CA THR A 503 -34.36 24.72 21.17
C THR A 503 -34.17 23.70 20.05
N GLN A 504 -34.14 24.15 18.78
CA GLN A 504 -33.84 23.31 17.61
C GLN A 504 -33.17 24.14 16.52
N LYS A 505 -32.07 23.63 15.97
CA LYS A 505 -31.30 24.19 14.86
C LYS A 505 -30.92 23.06 13.90
N LYS A 506 -31.05 23.29 12.60
CA LYS A 506 -30.58 22.38 11.57
C LYS A 506 -29.10 22.67 11.26
N ILE A 507 -28.25 21.67 11.36
CA ILE A 507 -26.81 21.74 11.02
C ILE A 507 -26.50 20.84 9.84
N LYS A 508 -25.44 21.17 9.11
CA LYS A 508 -24.93 20.34 8.01
C LYS A 508 -24.00 19.27 8.57
N THR A 509 -24.17 18.04 8.12
CA THR A 509 -23.39 16.90 8.58
C THR A 509 -22.89 16.07 7.41
N VAL A 510 -21.84 15.31 7.63
CA VAL A 510 -21.35 14.36 6.62
C VAL A 510 -22.37 13.23 6.44
N SER A 511 -22.71 12.92 5.19
CA SER A 511 -23.60 11.80 4.84
C SER A 511 -22.81 10.60 4.32
N ARG A 512 -23.43 9.42 4.33
CA ARG A 512 -22.81 8.20 3.76
C ARG A 512 -22.52 8.38 2.26
N ASP A 513 -23.44 9.03 1.55
CA ASP A 513 -23.32 9.36 0.12
C ASP A 513 -22.14 10.30 -0.18
N ASP A 514 -21.72 11.12 0.80
CA ASP A 514 -20.53 11.96 0.65
C ASP A 514 -19.26 11.10 0.64
N LEU A 515 -19.14 10.16 1.57
CA LEU A 515 -18.01 9.25 1.68
C LEU A 515 -17.94 8.28 0.49
N ASP A 516 -19.08 7.70 0.10
CA ASP A 516 -19.16 6.79 -1.06
C ASP A 516 -18.73 7.47 -2.37
N ALA A 517 -19.17 8.72 -2.57
CA ALA A 517 -18.77 9.47 -3.75
C ALA A 517 -17.26 9.78 -3.77
N LEU A 518 -16.68 10.11 -2.60
CA LEU A 518 -15.24 10.34 -2.47
C LEU A 518 -14.43 9.08 -2.73
N GLU A 519 -14.89 7.93 -2.23
CA GLU A 519 -14.23 6.63 -2.47
C GLU A 519 -14.34 6.20 -3.94
N ALA A 520 -15.51 6.38 -4.56
CA ALA A 520 -15.71 6.09 -5.98
C ALA A 520 -14.82 6.99 -6.88
N ASN A 521 -14.71 8.27 -6.53
CA ASN A 521 -13.81 9.20 -7.22
C ASN A 521 -12.34 8.78 -7.03
N ALA A 522 -11.95 8.41 -5.81
CA ALA A 522 -10.60 7.93 -5.52
C ALA A 522 -10.27 6.67 -6.35
N LYS A 523 -11.15 5.68 -6.44
CA LYS A 523 -10.96 4.49 -7.30
C LYS A 523 -10.77 4.85 -8.77
N LYS A 524 -11.59 5.79 -9.27
CA LYS A 524 -11.52 6.23 -10.68
C LYS A 524 -10.22 6.96 -10.99
N GLU A 525 -9.82 7.90 -10.13
CA GLU A 525 -8.58 8.66 -10.29
C GLU A 525 -7.34 7.80 -10.07
N ALA A 526 -7.37 6.87 -9.11
CA ALA A 526 -6.33 5.87 -8.89
C ALA A 526 -6.03 5.08 -10.16
N LYS A 527 -7.05 4.55 -10.84
CA LYS A 527 -6.90 3.81 -12.10
C LYS A 527 -6.29 4.68 -13.21
N ASN A 528 -6.73 5.92 -13.33
CA ASN A 528 -6.22 6.86 -14.34
C ASN A 528 -4.76 7.26 -14.09
N ASN A 529 -4.39 7.49 -12.83
CA ASN A 529 -3.04 7.89 -12.46
C ASN A 529 -2.07 6.71 -12.49
N ALA A 530 -2.52 5.50 -12.15
CA ALA A 530 -1.70 4.29 -12.25
C ALA A 530 -1.14 4.08 -13.66
N ALA A 531 -1.98 4.22 -14.69
CA ALA A 531 -1.56 4.12 -16.09
C ALA A 531 -0.49 5.18 -16.47
N LYS A 532 -0.57 6.39 -15.91
CA LYS A 532 0.43 7.45 -16.17
C LYS A 532 1.74 7.17 -15.44
N GLU A 533 1.66 6.78 -14.17
CA GLU A 533 2.82 6.53 -13.31
C GLU A 533 3.64 5.30 -13.75
N GLN A 534 2.97 4.26 -14.26
CA GLN A 534 3.64 3.09 -14.84
C GLN A 534 4.52 3.47 -16.04
N ASN A 535 4.02 4.33 -16.92
CA ASN A 535 4.76 4.80 -18.09
C ASN A 535 6.00 5.64 -17.74
N ILE A 536 6.04 6.26 -16.55
CA ILE A 536 7.15 7.12 -16.12
C ILE A 536 8.32 6.32 -15.51
N LYS A 537 8.04 5.14 -14.91
CA LYS A 537 9.05 4.35 -14.19
C LYS A 537 9.67 3.19 -14.95
N VAL A 538 9.03 2.71 -16.02
CA VAL A 538 9.58 1.60 -16.83
C VAL A 538 10.84 2.09 -17.54
N SER A 539 11.97 1.40 -17.30
CA SER A 539 13.24 1.70 -17.97
C SER A 539 13.11 1.53 -19.48
N ASN A 540 13.90 2.26 -20.27
CA ASN A 540 13.98 2.07 -21.73
C ASN A 540 14.38 0.64 -22.14
N ASP A 541 14.99 -0.12 -21.23
CA ASP A 541 15.44 -1.50 -21.44
C ASP A 541 14.38 -2.57 -21.04
N GLU A 542 13.21 -2.13 -20.56
CA GLU A 542 12.10 -2.98 -20.12
C GLU A 542 10.83 -2.68 -20.92
N LEU A 543 9.97 -3.68 -21.07
CA LEU A 543 8.65 -3.56 -21.66
C LEU A 543 7.60 -3.80 -20.59
N LEU A 544 6.61 -2.92 -20.50
CA LEU A 544 5.46 -3.05 -19.61
C LEU A 544 4.44 -4.03 -20.21
N ILE A 545 3.95 -4.97 -19.41
CA ILE A 545 2.87 -5.89 -19.76
C ILE A 545 1.57 -5.31 -19.19
N THR A 546 0.90 -4.47 -19.97
CA THR A 546 -0.23 -3.66 -19.51
C THR A 546 -1.42 -4.46 -19.00
N ASP A 547 -1.63 -5.64 -19.56
CA ASP A 547 -2.83 -6.45 -19.33
C ASP A 547 -2.84 -7.11 -17.96
N LEU A 548 -1.67 -7.20 -17.31
CA LEU A 548 -1.51 -7.75 -15.97
C LEU A 548 -1.51 -6.69 -14.87
N ASN A 549 -1.65 -5.41 -15.23
CA ASN A 549 -1.54 -4.35 -14.25
C ASN A 549 -2.79 -4.30 -13.36
N GLU A 550 -2.56 -4.36 -12.06
CA GLU A 550 -3.60 -4.34 -11.04
C GLU A 550 -3.46 -3.09 -10.17
N THR A 551 -4.60 -2.55 -9.74
CA THR A 551 -4.67 -1.41 -8.84
C THR A 551 -5.63 -1.71 -7.71
N GLU A 552 -5.14 -1.62 -6.48
CA GLU A 552 -5.94 -1.82 -5.27
C GLU A 552 -5.82 -0.60 -4.35
N ILE A 553 -6.90 -0.27 -3.64
CA ILE A 553 -6.83 0.75 -2.61
C ILE A 553 -6.31 0.08 -1.33
N ALA A 554 -5.08 0.42 -0.95
CA ALA A 554 -4.45 -0.08 0.26
C ALA A 554 -5.12 0.52 1.52
N SER A 555 -5.38 1.82 1.53
CA SER A 555 -6.05 2.47 2.67
C SER A 555 -6.81 3.74 2.27
N THR A 556 -7.83 4.07 3.06
CA THR A 556 -8.55 5.35 2.97
C THR A 556 -8.69 5.98 4.35
N VAL A 557 -8.52 7.30 4.40
CA VAL A 557 -8.70 8.10 5.61
C VAL A 557 -9.61 9.27 5.28
N PHE A 558 -10.74 9.37 5.96
CA PHE A 558 -11.64 10.50 5.85
C PHE A 558 -11.34 11.53 6.95
N SER A 559 -11.53 12.82 6.65
CA SER A 559 -11.33 13.88 7.63
C SER A 559 -12.44 13.97 8.69
N LYS A 560 -13.59 13.31 8.43
CA LYS A 560 -14.84 13.44 9.18
C LYS A 560 -15.67 12.17 9.08
N GLU A 561 -16.41 11.85 10.13
CA GLU A 561 -17.29 10.67 10.22
C GLU A 561 -18.74 10.98 9.82
N VAL A 562 -19.51 9.93 9.49
CA VAL A 562 -20.94 10.08 9.16
C VAL A 562 -21.70 10.69 10.35
N GLY A 563 -22.45 11.75 10.10
CA GLY A 563 -23.22 12.48 11.12
C GLY A 563 -22.43 13.55 11.88
N GLU A 564 -21.11 13.64 11.66
CA GLU A 564 -20.28 14.72 12.22
C GLU A 564 -20.63 16.06 11.57
N GLU A 565 -20.63 17.14 12.35
CA GLU A 565 -20.88 18.50 11.88
C GLU A 565 -19.68 19.02 11.08
N ALA A 566 -19.87 19.16 9.76
CA ALA A 566 -18.84 19.72 8.88
C ALA A 566 -19.45 20.21 7.58
N ASP A 567 -18.94 21.34 7.06
CA ASP A 567 -19.31 21.85 5.74
C ASP A 567 -18.70 21.03 4.59
N THR A 568 -17.56 20.39 4.85
CA THR A 568 -16.81 19.59 3.87
C THR A 568 -16.19 18.37 4.53
N VAL A 569 -16.02 17.31 3.73
CA VAL A 569 -15.26 16.11 4.08
C VAL A 569 -14.21 15.85 2.99
N SER A 570 -13.01 15.44 3.39
CA SER A 570 -11.93 15.05 2.48
C SER A 570 -11.52 13.60 2.68
N ILE A 571 -11.03 12.98 1.61
CA ILE A 571 -10.44 11.64 1.60
C ILE A 571 -8.96 11.73 1.27
N LYS A 572 -8.15 10.93 1.98
CA LYS A 572 -6.81 10.52 1.56
C LYS A 572 -6.85 9.04 1.24
N ALA A 573 -6.52 8.65 0.02
CA ALA A 573 -6.54 7.27 -0.42
C ALA A 573 -5.14 6.86 -0.90
N ASN A 574 -4.58 5.81 -0.32
CA ASN A 574 -3.35 5.20 -0.80
C ASN A 574 -3.70 4.06 -1.75
N THR A 575 -3.24 4.16 -2.99
CA THR A 575 -3.46 3.14 -4.01
C THR A 575 -2.16 2.39 -4.25
N GLU A 576 -2.22 1.08 -4.13
CA GLU A 576 -1.16 0.17 -4.55
C GLU A 576 -1.34 -0.18 -6.04
N ILE A 577 -0.25 -0.04 -6.78
CA ILE A 577 -0.18 -0.34 -8.20
C ILE A 577 0.81 -1.47 -8.38
N ASN A 578 0.31 -2.62 -8.82
CA ASN A 578 1.10 -3.79 -9.18
C ASN A 578 1.22 -3.85 -10.69
N TYR A 579 2.45 -3.84 -11.20
CA TYR A 579 2.72 -3.83 -12.63
C TYR A 579 3.87 -4.75 -13.00
N PHE A 580 3.78 -5.31 -14.21
CA PHE A 580 4.67 -6.38 -14.66
C PHE A 580 5.52 -5.92 -15.83
N THR A 581 6.81 -6.23 -15.78
CA THR A 581 7.77 -5.84 -16.82
C THR A 581 8.58 -7.02 -17.30
N VAL A 582 9.08 -6.94 -18.53
CA VAL A 582 9.97 -7.95 -19.11
C VAL A 582 11.15 -7.29 -19.80
N SER A 583 12.34 -7.91 -19.71
CA SER A 583 13.54 -7.37 -20.35
C SER A 583 13.38 -7.36 -21.87
N LYS A 584 13.47 -6.17 -22.47
CA LYS A 584 13.36 -5.98 -23.91
C LYS A 584 14.40 -6.80 -24.66
N LYS A 585 15.65 -6.75 -24.21
CA LYS A 585 16.76 -7.47 -24.84
C LYS A 585 16.57 -8.98 -24.81
N LEU A 586 16.28 -9.56 -23.65
CA LEU A 586 16.13 -11.02 -23.53
C LEU A 586 14.88 -11.52 -24.25
N LEU A 587 13.79 -10.74 -24.26
CA LEU A 587 12.59 -11.07 -25.01
C LEU A 587 12.85 -11.04 -26.52
N HIS A 588 13.56 -10.02 -27.02
CA HIS A 588 13.95 -9.94 -28.43
C HIS A 588 14.81 -11.14 -28.85
N GLU A 589 15.79 -11.54 -28.02
CA GLU A 589 16.62 -12.73 -28.29
C GLU A 589 15.75 -13.99 -28.37
N LYS A 590 14.77 -14.16 -27.47
CA LYS A 590 13.86 -15.31 -27.47
C LYS A 590 12.93 -15.33 -28.68
N ILE A 591 12.35 -14.19 -29.05
CA ILE A 591 11.48 -14.07 -30.24
C ILE A 591 12.27 -14.35 -31.51
N LYS A 592 13.50 -13.86 -31.60
CA LYS A 592 14.40 -14.11 -32.73
C LYS A 592 14.71 -15.60 -32.89
N GLU A 593 14.94 -16.33 -31.80
CA GLU A 593 15.12 -17.79 -31.84
C GLU A 593 13.89 -18.50 -32.41
N GLU A 594 12.69 -18.10 -32.02
CA GLU A 594 11.45 -18.76 -32.48
C GLU A 594 11.14 -18.43 -33.95
N LEU A 595 11.20 -17.16 -34.36
CA LEU A 595 10.96 -16.75 -35.74
C LEU A 595 11.94 -17.38 -36.75
N LEU A 596 13.17 -17.71 -36.32
CA LEU A 596 14.21 -18.29 -37.18
C LEU A 596 14.32 -19.82 -37.07
N LYS A 597 13.50 -20.48 -36.26
CA LYS A 597 13.52 -21.93 -36.02
C LYS A 597 13.49 -22.75 -37.31
N ASP A 598 12.64 -22.34 -38.25
CA ASP A 598 12.47 -22.96 -39.58
C ASP A 598 13.35 -22.32 -40.66
N ASN A 599 14.03 -21.22 -40.36
CA ASN A 599 14.77 -20.38 -41.31
C ASN A 599 16.20 -20.09 -40.84
N LYS A 600 16.93 -21.11 -40.37
CA LYS A 600 18.27 -20.98 -39.74
C LYS A 600 19.34 -20.28 -40.59
N GLU A 601 19.16 -20.22 -41.91
CA GLU A 601 20.08 -19.52 -42.83
C GLU A 601 19.79 -18.02 -42.98
N TYR A 602 18.70 -17.54 -42.37
CA TYR A 602 18.28 -16.14 -42.36
C TYR A 602 18.66 -15.48 -41.04
N THR A 603 18.81 -14.15 -41.09
CA THR A 603 19.00 -13.27 -39.96
C THR A 603 17.80 -12.34 -39.87
N LEU A 604 17.40 -12.02 -38.64
CA LEU A 604 16.31 -11.09 -38.35
C LEU A 604 16.80 -9.65 -38.42
N SER A 605 16.05 -8.80 -39.10
CA SER A 605 16.26 -7.36 -39.16
C SER A 605 15.66 -6.70 -37.91
N ASP A 606 16.51 -6.38 -36.93
CA ASP A 606 16.08 -5.89 -35.61
C ASP A 606 15.24 -4.60 -35.69
N ASP A 607 15.49 -3.74 -36.68
CA ASP A 607 14.75 -2.50 -36.91
C ASP A 607 13.31 -2.72 -37.39
N SER A 608 13.01 -3.89 -37.95
CA SER A 608 11.69 -4.26 -38.48
C SER A 608 10.82 -5.04 -37.48
N LEU A 609 11.37 -5.40 -36.32
CA LEU A 609 10.69 -6.23 -35.34
C LEU A 609 9.56 -5.45 -34.66
N VAL A 610 8.34 -5.92 -34.88
CA VAL A 610 7.13 -5.46 -34.20
C VAL A 610 6.65 -6.56 -33.27
N ILE A 611 6.43 -6.20 -32.01
CA ILE A 611 5.96 -7.09 -30.95
C ILE A 611 4.63 -6.55 -30.44
N SER A 612 3.61 -7.40 -30.35
CA SER A 612 2.34 -7.11 -29.71
C SER A 612 2.02 -8.20 -28.68
N PHE A 613 1.65 -7.80 -27.46
CA PHE A 613 1.08 -8.71 -26.49
C PHE A 613 -0.39 -8.95 -26.87
N GLU A 614 -0.73 -10.18 -27.22
CA GLU A 614 -2.10 -10.56 -27.63
C GLU A 614 -2.94 -10.97 -26.43
N ASN A 615 -2.31 -11.63 -25.46
CA ASN A 615 -2.91 -12.01 -24.19
C ASN A 615 -1.82 -12.18 -23.12
N ALA A 616 -2.18 -11.92 -21.87
CA ALA A 616 -1.34 -12.19 -20.72
C ALA A 616 -2.22 -12.68 -19.55
N ALA A 617 -1.83 -13.80 -18.94
CA ALA A 617 -2.48 -14.34 -17.75
C ALA A 617 -1.45 -14.55 -16.64
N ASN A 618 -1.81 -14.14 -15.42
CA ASN A 618 -0.97 -14.30 -14.24
C ASN A 618 -1.43 -15.53 -13.44
N ASN A 619 -0.55 -16.51 -13.28
CA ASN A 619 -0.73 -17.72 -12.48
C ASN A 619 0.27 -17.72 -11.31
N VAL A 620 0.15 -16.75 -10.40
CA VAL A 620 0.91 -16.55 -9.13
C VAL A 620 2.44 -16.60 -9.25
N ASP A 621 3.01 -17.74 -9.60
CA ASP A 621 4.45 -17.99 -9.78
C ASP A 621 4.90 -17.86 -11.25
N GLU A 622 3.98 -17.97 -12.20
CA GLU A 622 4.25 -17.92 -13.64
C GLU A 622 3.26 -17.02 -14.37
N VAL A 623 3.72 -16.41 -15.46
CA VAL A 623 2.90 -15.63 -16.37
C VAL A 623 2.92 -16.31 -17.73
N GLU A 624 1.73 -16.54 -18.26
CA GLU A 624 1.51 -17.00 -19.63
C GLU A 624 1.35 -15.77 -20.53
N LEU A 625 2.23 -15.63 -21.53
CA LEU A 625 2.22 -14.55 -22.50
C LEU A 625 2.00 -15.12 -23.90
N ALA A 626 0.96 -14.66 -24.58
CA ALA A 626 0.78 -14.84 -26.01
C ALA A 626 1.30 -13.61 -26.74
N ILE A 627 2.32 -13.79 -27.58
CA ILE A 627 3.04 -12.70 -28.23
C ILE A 627 2.95 -12.84 -29.74
N GLY A 628 2.30 -11.87 -30.38
CA GLY A 628 2.37 -11.68 -31.82
C GLY A 628 3.69 -11.01 -32.19
N ALA A 629 4.51 -11.68 -32.98
CA ALA A 629 5.78 -11.14 -33.44
C ALA A 629 5.83 -11.12 -34.97
N LYS A 630 6.24 -9.99 -35.53
CA LYS A 630 6.46 -9.83 -36.97
C LYS A 630 7.78 -9.12 -37.24
N ALA A 631 8.60 -9.68 -38.11
CA ALA A 631 9.86 -9.09 -38.52
C ALA A 631 10.23 -9.49 -39.94
N ASP A 632 11.05 -8.68 -40.58
CA ASP A 632 11.70 -9.03 -41.84
C ASP A 632 12.95 -9.86 -41.56
N ILE A 633 13.11 -10.94 -42.32
CA ILE A 633 14.27 -11.81 -42.26
C ILE A 633 14.96 -11.85 -43.63
N TYR A 634 16.29 -11.80 -43.63
CA TYR A 634 17.11 -11.76 -44.84
C TYR A 634 18.30 -12.71 -44.72
N LYS A 635 18.85 -13.15 -45.86
CA LYS A 635 20.03 -14.04 -45.87
C LYS A 635 21.30 -13.21 -45.70
N ASP A 636 21.99 -13.38 -44.58
CA ASP A 636 23.18 -12.57 -44.30
C ASP A 636 24.35 -12.90 -45.25
N ILE A 637 25.24 -11.93 -45.43
CA ILE A 637 26.38 -12.02 -46.34
C ILE A 637 27.69 -11.81 -45.58
N ASP A 638 28.75 -12.49 -46.02
CA ASP A 638 30.06 -12.41 -45.38
C ASP A 638 30.66 -10.99 -45.51
N THR A 639 30.46 -10.17 -44.48
CA THR A 639 30.91 -8.78 -44.42
C THR A 639 32.43 -8.63 -44.49
N LYS A 640 33.21 -9.66 -44.11
CA LYS A 640 34.67 -9.64 -44.23
C LYS A 640 35.10 -9.71 -45.69
N LYS A 641 34.43 -10.52 -46.50
CA LYS A 641 34.67 -10.58 -47.95
C LYS A 641 34.28 -9.28 -48.64
N LEU A 642 33.20 -8.63 -48.19
CA LEU A 642 32.79 -7.32 -48.70
C LEU A 642 33.84 -6.25 -48.40
N LEU A 643 34.38 -6.21 -47.17
CA LEU A 643 35.42 -5.25 -46.76
C LEU A 643 36.68 -5.26 -47.63
N ASP A 644 36.93 -6.35 -48.35
CA ASP A 644 38.07 -6.47 -49.25
C ASP A 644 37.85 -5.79 -50.62
N GLU A 645 36.58 -5.64 -51.03
CA GLU A 645 36.17 -5.13 -52.35
C GLU A 645 35.71 -3.66 -52.33
N LEU A 646 35.55 -3.09 -51.13
CA LEU A 646 34.99 -1.75 -50.88
C LEU A 646 35.98 -0.56 -50.95
N PRO A 647 37.26 -0.66 -50.52
CA PRO A 647 38.15 0.50 -50.44
C PRO A 647 38.32 1.22 -51.79
N MET A 648 38.45 2.55 -51.76
CA MET A 648 38.74 3.41 -52.93
C MET A 648 37.68 3.38 -54.05
N SER A 649 36.54 2.72 -53.84
CA SER A 649 35.44 2.67 -54.81
C SER A 649 34.37 3.72 -54.51
N SER A 650 33.66 4.17 -55.55
CA SER A 650 32.49 5.03 -55.38
C SER A 650 31.29 4.20 -54.93
N VAL A 651 30.38 4.80 -54.15
CA VAL A 651 29.13 4.14 -53.71
C VAL A 651 28.37 3.57 -54.91
N ARG A 652 28.19 4.37 -55.97
CA ARG A 652 27.49 3.96 -57.20
C ARG A 652 28.12 2.73 -57.88
N THR A 653 29.45 2.65 -57.90
CA THR A 653 30.18 1.50 -58.48
C THR A 653 30.00 0.26 -57.64
N ILE A 654 29.99 0.40 -56.32
CA ILE A 654 29.79 -0.72 -55.39
C ILE A 654 28.35 -1.21 -55.42
N THR A 655 27.35 -0.32 -55.43
CA THR A 655 25.93 -0.71 -55.50
C THR A 655 25.69 -1.65 -56.67
N GLY A 656 26.17 -1.32 -57.88
CA GLY A 656 26.03 -2.19 -59.05
C GLY A 656 26.74 -3.55 -58.92
N LYS A 657 27.96 -3.55 -58.37
CA LYS A 657 28.72 -4.80 -58.13
C LYS A 657 28.05 -5.71 -57.09
N LEU A 658 27.52 -5.12 -56.02
CA LEU A 658 26.87 -5.85 -54.95
C LEU A 658 25.48 -6.35 -55.36
N GLN A 659 24.75 -5.58 -56.17
CA GLN A 659 23.50 -6.02 -56.80
C GLN A 659 23.72 -7.25 -57.69
N GLU A 660 24.74 -7.24 -58.55
CA GLU A 660 25.05 -8.35 -59.46
C GLU A 660 25.51 -9.63 -58.73
N LYS A 661 26.35 -9.49 -57.70
CA LYS A 661 27.03 -10.62 -57.05
C LYS A 661 26.29 -11.20 -55.85
N TYR A 662 25.56 -10.39 -55.10
CA TYR A 662 24.94 -10.75 -53.82
C TYR A 662 23.43 -10.51 -53.77
N ASN A 663 22.80 -10.14 -54.89
CA ASN A 663 21.37 -9.83 -54.98
C ASN A 663 20.91 -8.79 -53.93
N VAL A 664 21.75 -7.79 -53.69
CA VAL A 664 21.49 -6.66 -52.79
C VAL A 664 20.39 -5.78 -53.39
N GLU A 665 19.46 -5.28 -52.59
CA GLU A 665 18.42 -4.36 -53.06
C GLU A 665 18.94 -2.93 -53.19
N ASP A 666 19.63 -2.45 -52.14
CA ASP A 666 20.16 -1.08 -52.09
C ASP A 666 21.43 -1.00 -51.23
N VAL A 667 22.24 0.04 -51.42
CA VAL A 667 23.43 0.32 -50.60
C VAL A 667 23.43 1.78 -50.24
N LYS A 668 23.31 2.09 -48.95
CA LYS A 668 23.39 3.46 -48.43
C LYS A 668 24.67 3.70 -47.67
N LEU A 669 25.15 4.93 -47.79
CA LEU A 669 26.27 5.44 -47.05
C LEU A 669 25.73 6.31 -45.91
N THR A 670 25.72 5.76 -44.70
CA THR A 670 24.93 6.29 -43.57
C THR A 670 25.73 7.30 -42.75
N GLU A 671 27.05 7.10 -42.64
CA GLU A 671 27.95 8.03 -41.96
C GLU A 671 29.22 8.21 -42.80
N VAL A 672 29.57 9.46 -43.10
CA VAL A 672 30.81 9.81 -43.81
C VAL A 672 31.44 11.00 -43.12
N SER A 673 32.71 10.87 -42.77
CA SER A 673 33.49 12.01 -42.29
C SER A 673 33.62 13.03 -43.43
N PRO A 674 33.49 14.35 -43.18
CA PRO A 674 33.42 15.35 -44.24
C PRO A 674 34.61 15.24 -45.19
N SER A 675 34.35 15.01 -46.48
CA SER A 675 35.40 14.90 -47.49
C SER A 675 36.20 16.19 -47.58
N PHE A 676 37.51 16.07 -47.75
CA PHE A 676 38.39 17.24 -47.89
C PHE A 676 38.05 17.96 -49.21
N GLY A 677 37.38 19.12 -49.14
CA GLY A 677 37.18 20.01 -50.29
C GLY A 677 35.92 19.83 -51.14
N GLY A 678 34.87 19.15 -50.64
CA GLY A 678 33.57 19.09 -51.35
C GLY A 678 33.50 18.10 -52.51
N PHE A 679 34.46 17.18 -52.61
CA PHE A 679 34.44 16.08 -53.58
C PHE A 679 33.45 14.98 -53.16
N VAL A 680 32.95 14.25 -54.16
CA VAL A 680 32.03 13.10 -54.02
C VAL A 680 32.50 12.18 -52.89
N PRO A 681 31.61 11.71 -51.99
CA PRO A 681 32.02 10.82 -50.90
C PRO A 681 32.57 9.51 -51.49
N TRP A 682 33.90 9.36 -51.47
CA TRP A 682 34.58 8.10 -51.74
C TRP A 682 34.70 7.30 -50.45
N ILE A 683 34.86 5.99 -50.55
CA ILE A 683 35.05 5.14 -49.38
C ILE A 683 36.50 5.21 -48.90
N PRO A 684 36.74 5.26 -47.58
CA PRO A 684 38.08 5.29 -47.00
C PRO A 684 39.03 4.24 -47.58
N ILE A 685 40.32 4.60 -47.68
CA ILE A 685 41.35 3.70 -48.21
C ILE A 685 41.63 2.55 -47.23
N PHE A 686 41.55 2.82 -45.92
CA PHE A 686 41.89 1.85 -44.89
C PHE A 686 40.67 1.08 -44.39
N ARG A 687 40.70 -0.25 -44.49
CA ARG A 687 39.62 -1.16 -44.06
C ARG A 687 39.16 -0.91 -42.61
N LYS A 688 40.08 -0.59 -41.71
CA LYS A 688 39.78 -0.27 -40.30
C LYS A 688 38.83 0.93 -40.12
N ASN A 689 38.66 1.74 -41.16
CA ASN A 689 37.81 2.93 -41.15
C ASN A 689 36.49 2.69 -41.91
N ILE A 690 36.25 1.47 -42.40
CA ILE A 690 35.00 1.07 -43.06
C ILE A 690 34.25 0.13 -42.11
N LYS A 691 32.99 0.45 -41.80
CA LYS A 691 32.07 -0.43 -41.09
C LYS A 691 30.96 -0.86 -42.05
N VAL A 692 30.74 -2.17 -42.19
CA VAL A 692 29.65 -2.71 -43.02
C VAL A 692 28.57 -3.26 -42.10
N VAL A 693 27.33 -2.88 -42.37
CA VAL A 693 26.13 -3.36 -41.66
C VAL A 693 25.16 -3.88 -42.70
N THR A 694 24.53 -5.02 -42.44
CA THR A 694 23.45 -5.58 -43.27
C THR A 694 22.10 -5.29 -42.62
N SER A 695 21.06 -5.05 -43.41
CA SER A 695 19.69 -4.86 -42.90
C SER A 695 18.66 -5.15 -43.99
N SER A 696 17.38 -5.24 -43.62
CA SER A 696 16.26 -5.10 -44.56
C SER A 696 15.94 -3.63 -44.78
N LYS A 697 15.27 -3.31 -45.89
CA LYS A 697 15.03 -1.93 -46.30
C LYS A 697 13.89 -1.24 -45.56
#